data_AF-A0AA41WIH6-F1
#
_entry.id   AF-A0AA41WIH6-F1
#
_cell.length_a   1.000
_cell.length_b   1.000
_cell.length_c   1.000
_cell.angle_alpha   90.00
_cell.angle_beta   90.00
_cell.angle_gamma   90.00
#
_symmetry.space_group_name_H-M   'P 1'
#
loop_
_entity.id
_entity.type
_entity.pdbx_description
1 polymer ?
#
loop_
_entity_poly.entity_id
_entity_poly.type
_entity_poly.pdbx_seq_one_letter_code
_entity_poly.pdbx_strand_id
1 'polypeptide(L)'
;METESRLRVLVVDPDTTRRERIVGLLGNAPVAAVADWETARDIVRQQPPSLLLVASEVVARPEPLGSAHLPFELAESVVKVVILREGEGVTPEFLASGFHAVLYDPVTLVDCERVLALASAILEHTADAARRRLRVMEALRQLEVEVLALADVTPNWLGRSLELLRRLLGAPAIALWELVDGPDQLRCRSAVGLPDQYVAGVEQGSLGRAKEILDLLVQAPLRPIELHPESPDPRVVSPVDVRQDLGLRHALAIPLREGARIRGFMAVYFSEQAPFLSEDLPLYDAAASILAAALAISRARHQLVVSQHVLSELIEGLYVGVVVCDLEGTVLMANRAAARLIGLADRSPVGFSLPAVVRTRTELPWETWRQLSPGTTSDAVIAQVITPDHRLREIEFRVQAIELPDERAGWAPRLQVLLQDVTLERRRLLELELLQDLTRMVTDHRDLDAAVRMVAERLQRDFGYALVGLAVLSPDRQRFIGRAIRTEGAVSFNEWLTTRGVTGRALRENQSQLVVNVREDPDYFEPLPGLAVESEIVVLLRRWGEPIGVLNIESNAGHRLDEEDLRLAENVAVHLELLMEQVELTDRLSRQALTDPLTGLANRRALIDRLQQVTRDRRIETAAVMLIDFDGFKQLNDQRGHLFGDAVLQQVADRLVQHTRPDDLVARYAGDEFAVVVVDVGLSEAVEVAERLRRAVAREPVVHEDVAVNLTISIGLAIYPDHGKTPDDLIRVADEAMYRAKRRGGNSIALAGEPG
;
A
#
# COMPACT_ATOMS: atom_id res chain seq x y z
N MET A 1 -58.81 -57.04 -30.80
CA MET A 1 -59.27 -56.71 -29.43
C MET A 1 -58.09 -56.10 -28.72
N GLU A 2 -58.06 -54.77 -28.71
CA GLU A 2 -56.99 -53.93 -28.18
C GLU A 2 -57.11 -53.85 -26.66
N THR A 3 -56.08 -54.27 -25.93
CA THR A 3 -55.93 -54.00 -24.51
C THR A 3 -55.06 -52.74 -24.39
N GLU A 4 -55.68 -51.56 -24.51
CA GLU A 4 -55.00 -50.27 -24.33
C GLU A 4 -54.64 -50.05 -22.85
N SER A 5 -53.36 -50.13 -22.51
CA SER A 5 -52.81 -49.69 -21.22
C SER A 5 -52.63 -48.17 -21.24
N ARG A 6 -53.69 -47.39 -20.98
CA ARG A 6 -53.62 -45.91 -20.87
C ARG A 6 -53.23 -45.48 -19.45
N LEU A 7 -52.21 -44.62 -19.34
CA LEU A 7 -51.83 -43.91 -18.10
C LEU A 7 -53.02 -43.07 -17.60
N ARG A 8 -53.43 -43.28 -16.34
CA ARG A 8 -54.45 -42.45 -15.66
C ARG A 8 -53.81 -41.61 -14.58
N VAL A 9 -54.03 -40.30 -14.61
CA VAL A 9 -53.43 -39.34 -13.66
C VAL A 9 -54.53 -38.64 -12.88
N LEU A 10 -54.37 -38.53 -11.56
CA LEU A 10 -55.21 -37.75 -10.67
C LEU A 10 -54.38 -36.64 -10.04
N VAL A 11 -54.74 -35.39 -10.31
CA VAL A 11 -54.05 -34.19 -9.78
C VAL A 11 -54.84 -33.64 -8.61
N VAL A 12 -54.18 -33.43 -7.47
CA VAL A 12 -54.76 -32.84 -6.27
C VAL A 12 -54.00 -31.56 -5.95
N ASP A 13 -54.67 -30.44 -6.10
CA ASP A 13 -54.09 -29.11 -5.90
C ASP A 13 -55.21 -28.12 -5.50
N PRO A 14 -55.11 -27.44 -4.35
CA PRO A 14 -56.14 -26.50 -3.93
C PRO A 14 -56.18 -25.24 -4.80
N ASP A 15 -55.09 -24.90 -5.49
CA ASP A 15 -55.04 -23.77 -6.41
C ASP A 15 -55.79 -24.11 -7.72
N THR A 16 -56.98 -23.55 -7.87
CA THR A 16 -57.85 -23.79 -9.04
C THR A 16 -57.15 -23.42 -10.35
N THR A 17 -56.42 -22.31 -10.41
CA THR A 17 -55.78 -21.84 -11.65
C THR A 17 -54.57 -22.69 -12.01
N ARG A 18 -53.84 -23.21 -11.03
CA ARG A 18 -52.72 -24.15 -11.25
C ARG A 18 -53.23 -25.52 -11.64
N ARG A 19 -54.30 -26.00 -11.00
CA ARG A 19 -54.97 -27.26 -11.31
C ARG A 19 -55.59 -27.29 -12.70
N GLU A 20 -56.37 -26.27 -13.08
CA GLU A 20 -56.94 -26.15 -14.42
C GLU A 20 -55.86 -26.04 -15.50
N ARG A 21 -54.75 -25.32 -15.18
CA ARG A 21 -53.54 -25.35 -16.01
C ARG A 21 -53.06 -26.80 -16.14
N ILE A 22 -52.63 -27.47 -15.08
CA ILE A 22 -52.10 -28.85 -15.13
C ILE A 22 -53.03 -29.81 -15.92
N VAL A 23 -54.34 -29.75 -15.72
CA VAL A 23 -55.33 -30.55 -16.47
C VAL A 23 -55.32 -30.25 -17.96
N GLY A 24 -55.30 -28.96 -18.34
CA GLY A 24 -55.21 -28.56 -19.75
C GLY A 24 -53.90 -28.97 -20.42
N LEU A 25 -52.82 -29.10 -19.65
CA LEU A 25 -51.47 -29.44 -20.14
C LEU A 25 -51.28 -30.96 -20.32
N LEU A 26 -52.02 -31.78 -19.57
CA LEU A 26 -51.99 -33.24 -19.67
C LEU A 26 -52.74 -33.79 -20.92
N GLY A 27 -53.39 -32.93 -21.70
CA GLY A 27 -53.97 -33.25 -23.00
C GLY A 27 -55.02 -34.38 -22.99
N ASN A 28 -54.88 -35.34 -23.91
CA ASN A 28 -55.84 -36.45 -24.10
C ASN A 28 -55.66 -37.62 -23.11
N ALA A 29 -54.74 -37.51 -22.15
CA ALA A 29 -54.63 -38.52 -21.09
C ALA A 29 -55.91 -38.51 -20.24
N PRO A 30 -56.44 -39.67 -19.81
CA PRO A 30 -57.57 -39.72 -18.89
C PRO A 30 -57.14 -39.18 -17.52
N VAL A 31 -57.37 -37.88 -17.31
CA VAL A 31 -56.97 -37.12 -16.13
C VAL A 31 -58.19 -36.75 -15.30
N ALA A 32 -58.10 -36.98 -13.98
CA ALA A 32 -59.03 -36.41 -13.01
C ALA A 32 -58.31 -35.34 -12.20
N ALA A 33 -59.01 -34.29 -11.77
CA ALA A 33 -58.42 -33.30 -10.88
C ALA A 33 -59.41 -32.86 -9.80
N VAL A 34 -58.92 -32.72 -8.58
CA VAL A 34 -59.73 -32.38 -7.40
C VAL A 34 -59.00 -31.34 -6.54
N ALA A 35 -59.77 -30.55 -5.79
CA ALA A 35 -59.23 -29.44 -4.99
C ALA A 35 -58.50 -29.94 -3.74
N ASP A 36 -59.03 -31.01 -3.18
CA ASP A 36 -58.66 -31.49 -1.87
C ASP A 36 -58.44 -33.01 -1.88
N TRP A 37 -57.65 -33.45 -0.91
CA TRP A 37 -57.30 -34.85 -0.76
C TRP A 37 -58.49 -35.71 -0.33
N GLU A 38 -59.50 -35.12 0.31
CA GLU A 38 -60.67 -35.85 0.81
C GLU A 38 -61.50 -36.40 -0.36
N THR A 39 -61.72 -35.57 -1.39
CA THR A 39 -62.37 -35.95 -2.64
C THR A 39 -61.52 -36.93 -3.46
N ALA A 40 -60.20 -36.76 -3.49
CA ALA A 40 -59.28 -37.69 -4.15
C ALA A 40 -59.28 -39.08 -3.49
N ARG A 41 -59.49 -39.15 -2.16
CA ARG A 41 -59.41 -40.37 -1.36
C ARG A 41 -60.40 -41.43 -1.82
N ASP A 42 -61.60 -41.03 -2.23
CA ASP A 42 -62.62 -41.98 -2.70
C ASP A 42 -62.30 -42.54 -4.10
N ILE A 43 -61.72 -41.71 -4.99
CA ILE A 43 -61.25 -42.13 -6.31
C ILE A 43 -60.10 -43.14 -6.16
N VAL A 44 -59.15 -42.83 -5.28
CA VAL A 44 -57.99 -43.65 -4.92
C VAL A 44 -58.40 -44.96 -4.24
N ARG A 45 -59.48 -44.98 -3.45
CA ARG A 45 -60.00 -46.22 -2.84
C ARG A 45 -60.69 -47.13 -3.83
N GLN A 46 -61.44 -46.58 -4.78
CA GLN A 46 -62.15 -47.36 -5.80
C GLN A 46 -61.18 -47.93 -6.84
N GLN A 47 -60.08 -47.23 -7.12
CA GLN A 47 -58.99 -47.68 -7.98
C GLN A 47 -57.66 -47.40 -7.28
N PRO A 48 -57.05 -48.40 -6.61
CA PRO A 48 -55.81 -48.20 -5.89
C PRO A 48 -54.70 -47.75 -6.86
N PRO A 49 -54.02 -46.63 -6.58
CA PRO A 49 -52.96 -46.13 -7.45
C PRO A 49 -51.76 -47.03 -7.37
N SER A 50 -51.08 -47.22 -8.50
CA SER A 50 -49.79 -47.89 -8.48
C SER A 50 -48.69 -46.98 -7.93
N LEU A 51 -48.86 -45.65 -8.00
CA LEU A 51 -47.91 -44.67 -7.48
C LEU A 51 -48.61 -43.40 -6.95
N LEU A 52 -48.11 -42.90 -5.82
CA LEU A 52 -48.47 -41.61 -5.23
C LEU A 52 -47.25 -40.71 -5.11
N LEU A 53 -47.29 -39.53 -5.75
CA LEU A 53 -46.25 -38.50 -5.70
C LEU A 53 -46.74 -37.27 -4.95
N VAL A 54 -45.94 -36.79 -4.00
CA VAL A 54 -46.20 -35.60 -3.19
C VAL A 54 -44.92 -34.77 -3.12
N ALA A 55 -44.96 -33.49 -3.50
CA ALA A 55 -43.78 -32.60 -3.40
C ALA A 55 -42.48 -33.16 -4.01
N SER A 56 -42.58 -33.97 -5.06
CA SER A 56 -41.45 -34.70 -5.68
C SER A 56 -40.89 -35.90 -4.89
N GLU A 57 -41.56 -36.36 -3.83
CA GLU A 57 -41.25 -37.59 -3.09
C GLU A 57 -42.30 -38.70 -3.33
N VAL A 58 -41.85 -39.96 -3.37
CA VAL A 58 -42.75 -41.14 -3.37
C VAL A 58 -43.20 -41.41 -1.95
N VAL A 59 -44.51 -41.44 -1.73
CA VAL A 59 -45.05 -41.64 -0.37
C VAL A 59 -45.52 -43.09 -0.11
N ALA A 60 -45.77 -43.94 -1.13
CA ALA A 60 -46.08 -45.38 -0.92
C ALA A 60 -46.09 -46.26 -2.20
N ARG A 61 -45.83 -47.57 -2.03
CA ARG A 61 -46.39 -48.69 -2.83
C ARG A 61 -47.60 -49.26 -2.08
N PRO A 62 -48.81 -49.34 -2.63
CA PRO A 62 -49.87 -50.09 -1.94
C PRO A 62 -49.70 -51.58 -2.26
N GLU A 63 -49.22 -52.36 -1.29
CA GLU A 63 -49.68 -53.77 -1.20
C GLU A 63 -51.21 -53.78 -1.18
N PRO A 64 -51.89 -54.85 -1.66
CA PRO A 64 -53.35 -54.89 -1.74
C PRO A 64 -53.93 -54.46 -0.40
N LEU A 65 -54.60 -53.30 -0.41
CA LEU A 65 -55.05 -52.51 0.74
C LEU A 65 -56.00 -53.30 1.65
N GLY A 66 -55.44 -54.24 2.39
CA GLY A 66 -55.97 -54.78 3.62
C GLY A 66 -55.29 -54.04 4.77
N SER A 67 -55.87 -52.91 5.19
CA SER A 67 -55.63 -52.23 6.48
C SER A 67 -54.41 -51.32 6.70
N ALA A 68 -53.58 -50.95 5.71
CA ALA A 68 -52.52 -49.95 5.91
C ALA A 68 -53.02 -48.51 5.71
N HIS A 69 -52.93 -47.67 6.76
CA HIS A 69 -53.14 -46.22 6.69
C HIS A 69 -52.10 -45.57 5.75
N LEU A 70 -52.56 -44.86 4.72
CA LEU A 70 -51.73 -43.90 3.97
C LEU A 70 -51.18 -42.86 4.97
N PRO A 71 -49.87 -42.62 5.05
CA PRO A 71 -49.35 -41.70 6.03
C PRO A 71 -49.55 -40.25 5.55
N PHE A 72 -49.78 -39.37 6.53
CA PHE A 72 -49.68 -37.90 6.49
C PHE A 72 -50.92 -37.05 6.13
N GLU A 73 -51.37 -36.27 7.12
CA GLU A 73 -51.79 -34.89 6.91
C GLU A 73 -50.59 -34.11 6.37
N LEU A 74 -50.66 -33.69 5.10
CA LEU A 74 -49.67 -32.86 4.43
C LEU A 74 -50.22 -31.44 4.31
N ALA A 75 -49.37 -30.42 4.43
CA ALA A 75 -49.78 -29.02 4.31
C ALA A 75 -50.50 -28.75 2.98
N GLU A 76 -51.53 -27.89 2.99
CA GLU A 76 -52.36 -27.58 1.81
C GLU A 76 -51.56 -27.03 0.62
N SER A 77 -50.38 -26.46 0.82
CA SER A 77 -49.61 -25.78 -0.23
C SER A 77 -48.85 -26.68 -1.22
N VAL A 78 -49.10 -27.99 -1.23
CA VAL A 78 -48.31 -28.97 -2.01
C VAL A 78 -49.14 -29.64 -3.11
N VAL A 79 -48.64 -29.61 -4.35
CA VAL A 79 -49.23 -30.34 -5.49
C VAL A 79 -49.02 -31.85 -5.30
N LYS A 80 -50.10 -32.64 -5.39
CA LYS A 80 -50.04 -34.13 -5.34
C LYS A 80 -50.46 -34.71 -6.68
N VAL A 81 -49.64 -35.60 -7.23
CA VAL A 81 -49.91 -36.28 -8.50
C VAL A 81 -50.01 -37.77 -8.23
N VAL A 82 -51.17 -38.36 -8.53
CA VAL A 82 -51.47 -39.77 -8.27
C VAL A 82 -51.62 -40.50 -9.61
N ILE A 83 -50.95 -41.64 -9.78
CA ILE A 83 -51.00 -42.43 -11.02
C ILE A 83 -51.76 -43.73 -10.75
N LEU A 84 -52.86 -43.94 -11.49
CA LEU A 84 -53.91 -44.91 -11.15
C LEU A 84 -53.84 -46.25 -11.91
N ARG A 85 -52.85 -46.50 -12.80
CA ARG A 85 -52.66 -47.84 -13.40
C ARG A 85 -51.25 -48.07 -13.97
N GLU A 86 -50.63 -49.19 -13.57
CA GLU A 86 -49.38 -49.78 -14.10
C GLU A 86 -49.68 -50.98 -15.03
N GLY A 87 -48.84 -51.18 -16.06
CA GLY A 87 -48.60 -52.52 -16.59
C GLY A 87 -47.46 -53.17 -15.78
N GLU A 88 -47.46 -54.49 -15.64
CA GLU A 88 -46.42 -55.22 -14.90
C GLU A 88 -45.02 -54.84 -15.39
N GLY A 89 -44.15 -54.31 -14.50
CA GLY A 89 -42.72 -54.17 -14.76
C GLY A 89 -42.02 -52.86 -14.38
N VAL A 90 -42.73 -51.80 -13.93
CA VAL A 90 -42.11 -50.50 -13.63
C VAL A 90 -42.17 -50.18 -12.13
N THR A 91 -41.06 -49.68 -11.57
CA THR A 91 -40.93 -49.37 -10.14
C THR A 91 -41.31 -47.90 -9.83
N PRO A 92 -42.22 -47.62 -8.89
CA PRO A 92 -42.70 -46.27 -8.54
C PRO A 92 -41.60 -45.25 -8.17
N GLU A 93 -40.49 -45.72 -7.61
CA GLU A 93 -39.32 -44.93 -7.26
C GLU A 93 -38.64 -44.28 -8.50
N PHE A 94 -38.94 -44.81 -9.70
CA PHE A 94 -38.48 -44.34 -11.01
C PHE A 94 -38.97 -42.93 -11.36
N LEU A 95 -40.28 -42.72 -11.24
CA LEU A 95 -40.96 -41.52 -11.72
C LEU A 95 -40.64 -40.31 -10.83
N ALA A 96 -40.52 -40.51 -9.51
CA ALA A 96 -40.19 -39.42 -8.58
C ALA A 96 -38.83 -38.77 -8.82
N SER A 97 -37.80 -39.52 -9.27
CA SER A 97 -36.49 -38.91 -9.55
C SER A 97 -36.55 -37.94 -10.74
N GLY A 98 -37.38 -38.25 -11.74
CA GLY A 98 -37.64 -37.36 -12.88
C GLY A 98 -38.40 -36.12 -12.44
N PHE A 99 -39.42 -36.28 -11.60
CA PHE A 99 -40.14 -35.16 -10.99
C PHE A 99 -39.23 -34.25 -10.13
N HIS A 100 -38.26 -34.81 -9.38
CA HIS A 100 -37.32 -34.04 -8.55
C HIS A 100 -36.34 -33.18 -9.37
N ALA A 101 -35.98 -33.59 -10.59
CA ALA A 101 -35.05 -32.82 -11.43
C ALA A 101 -35.72 -31.65 -12.18
N VAL A 102 -37.03 -31.74 -12.39
CA VAL A 102 -37.79 -30.90 -13.32
C VAL A 102 -38.64 -29.83 -12.61
N LEU A 103 -39.07 -30.08 -11.37
CA LEU A 103 -39.93 -29.15 -10.64
C LEU A 103 -39.12 -28.15 -9.78
N TYR A 104 -39.03 -26.91 -10.25
CA TYR A 104 -38.72 -25.73 -9.43
C TYR A 104 -39.99 -24.91 -9.20
N ASP A 105 -40.02 -24.06 -8.18
CA ASP A 105 -41.10 -23.09 -8.01
C ASP A 105 -40.78 -21.82 -8.83
N PRO A 106 -41.62 -21.38 -9.79
CA PRO A 106 -42.89 -21.97 -10.22
C PRO A 106 -42.75 -23.03 -11.33
N VAL A 107 -43.58 -24.09 -11.24
CA VAL A 107 -43.65 -25.21 -12.19
C VAL A 107 -44.24 -24.74 -13.53
N THR A 108 -43.53 -24.94 -14.64
CA THR A 108 -43.99 -24.52 -15.97
C THR A 108 -44.68 -25.65 -16.76
N LEU A 109 -45.43 -25.28 -17.80
CA LEU A 109 -46.05 -26.23 -18.75
C LEU A 109 -45.04 -27.21 -19.34
N VAL A 110 -43.89 -26.67 -19.72
CA VAL A 110 -42.81 -27.43 -20.36
C VAL A 110 -42.24 -28.47 -19.38
N ASP A 111 -42.27 -28.19 -18.08
CA ASP A 111 -41.78 -29.10 -17.03
C ASP A 111 -42.72 -30.32 -16.87
N CYS A 112 -44.04 -30.08 -16.90
CA CYS A 112 -45.04 -31.15 -16.85
C CYS A 112 -45.02 -32.04 -18.10
N GLU A 113 -44.97 -31.45 -19.32
CA GLU A 113 -44.87 -32.20 -20.58
C GLU A 113 -43.62 -33.10 -20.62
N ARG A 114 -42.48 -32.58 -20.13
CA ARG A 114 -41.22 -33.33 -20.06
C ARG A 114 -41.30 -34.52 -19.11
N VAL A 115 -41.85 -34.33 -17.92
CA VAL A 115 -42.05 -35.40 -16.94
C VAL A 115 -42.97 -36.50 -17.48
N LEU A 116 -44.03 -36.13 -18.21
CA LEU A 116 -44.96 -37.09 -18.81
C LEU A 116 -44.34 -37.83 -20.00
N ALA A 117 -43.49 -37.17 -20.79
CA ALA A 117 -42.76 -37.80 -21.88
C ALA A 117 -41.73 -38.81 -21.34
N LEU A 118 -40.97 -38.45 -20.31
CA LEU A 118 -40.09 -39.36 -19.56
C LEU A 118 -40.89 -40.55 -19.01
N ALA A 119 -41.98 -40.29 -18.29
CA ALA A 119 -42.85 -41.34 -17.75
C ALA A 119 -43.37 -42.28 -18.85
N SER A 120 -43.84 -41.73 -19.97
CA SER A 120 -44.39 -42.49 -21.10
C SER A 120 -43.33 -43.28 -21.87
N ALA A 121 -42.07 -42.83 -21.89
CA ALA A 121 -40.95 -43.55 -22.50
C ALA A 121 -40.54 -44.78 -21.64
N ILE A 122 -40.61 -44.67 -20.31
CA ILE A 122 -40.28 -45.78 -19.41
C ILE A 122 -41.44 -46.76 -19.21
N LEU A 123 -42.70 -46.29 -19.17
CA LEU A 123 -43.87 -47.12 -18.86
C LEU A 123 -44.34 -48.05 -19.99
N GLU A 124 -43.91 -47.83 -21.24
CA GLU A 124 -44.35 -48.65 -22.37
C GLU A 124 -43.44 -49.84 -22.67
N HIS A 125 -43.86 -51.03 -22.24
CA HIS A 125 -43.40 -52.31 -22.80
C HIS A 125 -44.08 -52.56 -24.16
N THR A 126 -43.65 -51.83 -25.19
CA THR A 126 -44.07 -52.15 -26.57
C THR A 126 -43.25 -53.33 -27.10
N ALA A 127 -43.91 -54.29 -27.75
CA ALA A 127 -43.22 -55.34 -28.51
C ALA A 127 -42.49 -54.79 -29.76
N ASP A 128 -42.70 -53.51 -30.08
CA ASP A 128 -42.10 -52.78 -31.21
C ASP A 128 -40.88 -51.97 -30.75
N ALA A 129 -39.69 -52.55 -30.93
CA ALA A 129 -38.41 -51.94 -30.56
C ALA A 129 -38.16 -50.56 -31.22
N ALA A 130 -38.71 -50.31 -32.42
CA ALA A 130 -38.51 -49.06 -33.13
C ALA A 130 -39.25 -47.89 -32.47
N ARG A 131 -40.48 -48.11 -31.99
CA ARG A 131 -41.26 -47.09 -31.26
C ARG A 131 -40.64 -46.76 -29.91
N ARG A 132 -40.15 -47.79 -29.19
CA ARG A 132 -39.42 -47.60 -27.93
C ARG A 132 -38.20 -46.69 -28.13
N ARG A 133 -37.35 -46.97 -29.13
CA ARG A 133 -36.18 -46.14 -29.44
C ARG A 133 -36.54 -44.68 -29.73
N LEU A 134 -37.56 -44.43 -30.55
CA LEU A 134 -37.96 -43.07 -30.91
C LEU A 134 -38.35 -42.25 -29.68
N ARG A 135 -39.08 -42.86 -28.72
CA ARG A 135 -39.48 -42.19 -27.48
C ARG A 135 -38.31 -41.96 -26.53
N VAL A 136 -37.43 -42.95 -26.37
CA VAL A 136 -36.22 -42.79 -25.55
C VAL A 136 -35.34 -41.66 -26.11
N MET A 137 -35.23 -41.55 -27.44
CA MET A 137 -34.49 -40.47 -28.08
C MET A 137 -35.12 -39.09 -27.80
N GLU A 138 -36.45 -38.97 -27.89
CA GLU A 138 -37.14 -37.71 -27.58
C GLU A 138 -36.98 -37.33 -26.09
N ALA A 139 -37.04 -38.33 -25.19
CA ALA A 139 -36.80 -38.11 -23.76
C ALA A 139 -35.34 -37.67 -23.48
N LEU A 140 -34.35 -38.23 -24.18
CA LEU A 140 -32.95 -37.80 -24.08
C LEU A 140 -32.77 -36.35 -24.54
N ARG A 141 -33.39 -35.96 -25.66
CA ARG A 141 -33.35 -34.59 -26.18
C ARG A 141 -33.94 -33.57 -25.19
N GLN A 142 -34.97 -33.96 -24.45
CA GLN A 142 -35.56 -33.13 -23.41
C GLN A 142 -34.67 -33.05 -22.17
N LEU A 143 -34.09 -34.18 -21.76
CA LEU A 143 -33.19 -34.27 -20.62
C LEU A 143 -31.89 -33.47 -20.83
N GLU A 144 -31.43 -33.32 -22.06
CA GLU A 144 -30.25 -32.51 -22.42
C GLU A 144 -30.31 -31.11 -21.78
N VAL A 145 -31.40 -30.38 -21.99
CA VAL A 145 -31.55 -29.01 -21.49
C VAL A 145 -31.42 -28.93 -19.96
N GLU A 146 -31.96 -29.91 -19.25
CA GLU A 146 -31.97 -29.95 -17.79
C GLU A 146 -30.63 -30.34 -17.21
N VAL A 147 -29.99 -31.35 -17.79
CA VAL A 147 -28.67 -31.80 -17.33
C VAL A 147 -27.64 -30.68 -17.52
N LEU A 148 -27.73 -29.92 -18.61
CA LEU A 148 -26.89 -28.74 -18.83
C LEU A 148 -27.17 -27.62 -17.81
N ALA A 149 -28.43 -27.32 -17.53
CA ALA A 149 -28.81 -26.30 -16.54
C ALA A 149 -28.40 -26.68 -15.11
N LEU A 150 -28.63 -27.95 -14.71
CA LEU A 150 -28.22 -28.48 -13.41
C LEU A 150 -26.71 -28.41 -13.23
N ALA A 151 -25.94 -28.71 -14.29
CA ALA A 151 -24.49 -28.70 -14.27
C ALA A 151 -23.89 -27.30 -14.06
N ASP A 152 -24.60 -26.25 -14.48
CA ASP A 152 -24.18 -24.86 -14.29
C ASP A 152 -24.45 -24.37 -12.84
N VAL A 153 -25.53 -24.82 -12.21
CA VAL A 153 -26.03 -24.22 -10.96
C VAL A 153 -25.81 -25.10 -9.72
N THR A 154 -25.78 -26.43 -9.84
CA THR A 154 -25.80 -27.34 -8.67
C THR A 154 -24.52 -28.20 -8.55
N PRO A 155 -23.89 -28.29 -7.36
CA PRO A 155 -22.67 -29.10 -7.17
C PRO A 155 -22.85 -30.63 -7.31
N ASN A 156 -24.06 -31.15 -7.05
CA ASN A 156 -24.35 -32.60 -6.99
C ASN A 156 -25.23 -33.09 -8.15
N TRP A 157 -25.17 -32.43 -9.31
CA TRP A 157 -25.99 -32.74 -10.47
C TRP A 157 -25.72 -34.15 -11.05
N LEU A 158 -24.45 -34.56 -11.07
CA LEU A 158 -23.99 -35.72 -11.83
C LEU A 158 -24.64 -37.05 -11.41
N GLY A 159 -24.73 -37.31 -10.10
CA GLY A 159 -25.36 -38.55 -9.61
C GLY A 159 -26.84 -38.64 -9.96
N ARG A 160 -27.55 -37.50 -9.91
CA ARG A 160 -28.97 -37.42 -10.27
C ARG A 160 -29.18 -37.64 -11.77
N SER A 161 -28.35 -36.99 -12.60
CA SER A 161 -28.41 -37.15 -14.05
C SER A 161 -28.08 -38.57 -14.50
N LEU A 162 -27.11 -39.23 -13.85
CA LEU A 162 -26.79 -40.63 -14.13
C LEU A 162 -27.91 -41.59 -13.74
N GLU A 163 -28.61 -41.37 -12.62
CA GLU A 163 -29.76 -42.19 -12.24
C GLU A 163 -30.88 -42.09 -13.30
N LEU A 164 -31.19 -40.87 -13.77
CA LEU A 164 -32.17 -40.66 -14.84
C LEU A 164 -31.78 -41.38 -16.14
N LEU A 165 -30.52 -41.25 -16.56
CA LEU A 165 -30.01 -41.91 -17.75
C LEU A 165 -29.98 -43.45 -17.61
N ARG A 166 -29.53 -43.97 -16.46
CA ARG A 166 -29.53 -45.41 -16.16
C ARG A 166 -30.90 -46.02 -16.39
N ARG A 167 -31.90 -45.35 -15.84
CA ARG A 167 -33.29 -45.81 -15.87
C ARG A 167 -33.93 -45.63 -17.26
N LEU A 168 -33.68 -44.52 -17.94
CA LEU A 168 -34.18 -44.25 -19.29
C LEU A 168 -33.61 -45.25 -20.32
N LEU A 169 -32.34 -45.64 -20.16
CA LEU A 169 -31.67 -46.66 -20.97
C LEU A 169 -32.04 -48.09 -20.55
N GLY A 170 -32.74 -48.28 -19.43
CA GLY A 170 -33.10 -49.59 -18.89
C GLY A 170 -31.88 -50.43 -18.45
N ALA A 171 -30.81 -49.77 -17.99
CA ALA A 171 -29.58 -50.43 -17.60
C ALA A 171 -29.55 -50.79 -16.10
N PRO A 172 -29.04 -51.97 -15.73
CA PRO A 172 -28.80 -52.32 -14.33
C PRO A 172 -27.90 -51.31 -13.60
N ALA A 173 -26.80 -50.90 -14.24
CA ALA A 173 -25.88 -49.93 -13.66
C ALA A 173 -25.21 -49.03 -14.71
N ILE A 174 -24.81 -47.85 -14.30
CA ILE A 174 -24.08 -46.87 -15.13
C ILE A 174 -22.97 -46.22 -14.31
N ALA A 175 -21.83 -45.92 -14.93
CA ALA A 175 -20.76 -45.19 -14.30
C ALA A 175 -20.07 -44.25 -15.29
N LEU A 176 -19.55 -43.15 -14.75
CA LEU A 176 -18.77 -42.19 -15.50
C LEU A 176 -17.30 -42.25 -15.08
N TRP A 177 -16.44 -42.56 -16.02
CA TRP A 177 -15.00 -42.72 -15.80
C TRP A 177 -14.25 -41.60 -16.52
N GLU A 178 -13.43 -40.83 -15.81
CA GLU A 178 -12.56 -39.81 -16.38
C GLU A 178 -11.09 -40.17 -16.18
N LEU A 179 -10.25 -39.81 -17.15
CA LEU A 179 -8.80 -39.87 -17.01
C LEU A 179 -8.32 -38.75 -16.10
N VAL A 180 -7.50 -39.08 -15.09
CA VAL A 180 -6.91 -38.07 -14.21
C VAL A 180 -5.66 -37.45 -14.87
N ASP A 181 -5.57 -36.12 -14.83
CA ASP A 181 -4.36 -35.39 -15.25
C ASP A 181 -3.24 -35.60 -14.20
N GLY A 182 -2.37 -36.58 -14.42
CA GLY A 182 -1.24 -36.91 -13.53
C GLY A 182 -0.92 -38.41 -13.54
N PRO A 183 -1.41 -39.20 -12.57
CA PRO A 183 -1.31 -40.65 -12.62
C PRO A 183 -2.12 -41.19 -13.80
N ASP A 184 -1.58 -42.16 -14.55
CA ASP A 184 -2.28 -42.83 -15.64
C ASP A 184 -3.38 -43.76 -15.10
N GLN A 185 -4.47 -43.18 -14.58
CA GLN A 185 -5.51 -43.86 -13.83
C GLN A 185 -6.90 -43.33 -14.22
N LEU A 186 -7.89 -44.23 -14.27
CA LEU A 186 -9.31 -43.88 -14.40
C LEU A 186 -9.88 -43.58 -13.01
N ARG A 187 -10.63 -42.49 -12.90
CA ARG A 187 -11.36 -42.12 -11.69
C ARG A 187 -12.85 -42.09 -11.96
N CYS A 188 -13.63 -42.66 -11.05
CA CYS A 188 -15.07 -42.60 -11.12
C CYS A 188 -15.55 -41.24 -10.65
N ARG A 189 -16.23 -40.51 -11.54
CA ARG A 189 -16.85 -39.21 -11.18
C ARG A 189 -18.17 -39.41 -10.47
N SER A 190 -18.91 -40.43 -10.87
CA SER A 190 -20.13 -40.90 -10.21
C SER A 190 -20.52 -42.25 -10.80
N ALA A 191 -21.13 -43.11 -9.99
CA ALA A 191 -21.69 -44.39 -10.41
C ALA A 191 -23.06 -44.59 -9.76
N VAL A 192 -23.93 -45.30 -10.45
CA VAL A 192 -25.28 -45.63 -9.99
C VAL A 192 -25.54 -47.11 -10.30
N GLY A 193 -25.95 -47.87 -9.29
CA GLY A 193 -26.16 -49.32 -9.41
C GLY A 193 -24.87 -50.16 -9.32
N LEU A 194 -23.73 -49.56 -8.98
CA LEU A 194 -22.47 -50.27 -8.69
C LEU A 194 -22.10 -50.10 -7.21
N PRO A 195 -21.58 -51.14 -6.53
CA PRO A 195 -21.05 -50.99 -5.19
C PRO A 195 -19.68 -50.30 -5.20
N ASP A 196 -19.35 -49.61 -4.11
CA ASP A 196 -18.07 -48.89 -3.95
C ASP A 196 -16.85 -49.81 -4.14
N GLN A 197 -16.95 -51.08 -3.75
CA GLN A 197 -15.88 -52.06 -3.92
C GLN A 197 -15.56 -52.35 -5.40
N TYR A 198 -16.56 -52.33 -6.27
CA TYR A 198 -16.36 -52.47 -7.71
C TYR A 198 -15.69 -51.22 -8.28
N VAL A 199 -16.17 -50.04 -7.86
CA VAL A 199 -15.61 -48.76 -8.28
C VAL A 199 -14.13 -48.68 -7.91
N ALA A 200 -13.79 -48.92 -6.65
CA ALA A 200 -12.41 -48.94 -6.16
C ALA A 200 -11.54 -49.97 -6.90
N GLY A 201 -12.09 -51.14 -7.21
CA GLY A 201 -11.39 -52.18 -7.96
C GLY A 201 -11.02 -51.75 -9.38
N VAL A 202 -11.92 -51.06 -10.09
CA VAL A 202 -11.62 -50.50 -11.43
C VAL A 202 -10.60 -49.38 -11.34
N GLU A 203 -10.74 -48.46 -10.36
CA GLU A 203 -9.77 -47.38 -10.16
C GLU A 203 -8.36 -47.93 -9.92
N GLN A 204 -8.21 -48.92 -9.04
CA GLN A 204 -6.92 -49.57 -8.75
C GLN A 204 -6.38 -50.35 -9.95
N GLY A 205 -7.22 -51.15 -10.62
CA GLY A 205 -6.81 -51.96 -11.76
C GLY A 205 -6.45 -51.14 -13.01
N SER A 206 -6.90 -49.89 -13.09
CA SER A 206 -6.58 -48.97 -14.19
C SER A 206 -5.24 -48.24 -14.03
N LEU A 207 -4.59 -48.31 -12.86
CA LEU A 207 -3.36 -47.58 -12.59
C LEU A 207 -2.21 -48.03 -13.51
N GLY A 208 -1.65 -47.08 -14.28
CA GLY A 208 -0.62 -47.33 -15.29
C GLY A 208 -1.14 -47.87 -16.62
N ARG A 209 -2.47 -48.01 -16.78
CA ARG A 209 -3.13 -48.58 -17.97
C ARG A 209 -4.32 -47.76 -18.46
N ALA A 210 -4.65 -46.63 -17.84
CA ALA A 210 -5.86 -45.88 -18.19
C ALA A 210 -5.85 -45.33 -19.63
N LYS A 211 -4.72 -44.79 -20.10
CA LYS A 211 -4.54 -44.35 -21.49
C LYS A 211 -4.64 -45.51 -22.48
N GLU A 212 -4.02 -46.65 -22.18
CA GLU A 212 -4.13 -47.88 -22.99
C GLU A 212 -5.60 -48.31 -23.14
N ILE A 213 -6.36 -48.33 -22.04
CA ILE A 213 -7.78 -48.69 -22.05
C ILE A 213 -8.59 -47.71 -22.90
N LEU A 214 -8.33 -46.40 -22.76
CA LEU A 214 -8.98 -45.37 -23.57
C LEU A 214 -8.66 -45.53 -25.06
N ASP A 215 -7.40 -45.77 -25.43
CA ASP A 215 -7.00 -46.00 -26.82
C ASP A 215 -7.69 -47.23 -27.41
N LEU A 216 -7.79 -48.33 -26.65
CA LEU A 216 -8.53 -49.53 -27.05
C LEU A 216 -10.03 -49.25 -27.26
N LEU A 217 -10.62 -48.38 -26.43
CA LEU A 217 -12.01 -47.92 -26.59
C LEU A 217 -12.20 -47.03 -27.81
N VAL A 218 -11.18 -46.28 -28.23
CA VAL A 218 -11.22 -45.46 -29.45
C VAL A 218 -11.05 -46.32 -30.71
N GLN A 219 -10.20 -47.34 -30.66
CA GLN A 219 -9.91 -48.23 -31.79
C GLN A 219 -11.07 -49.21 -32.06
N ALA A 220 -11.76 -49.67 -31.02
CA ALA A 220 -12.93 -50.51 -31.10
C ALA A 220 -14.12 -49.85 -30.39
N PRO A 221 -14.58 -48.68 -30.90
CA PRO A 221 -15.66 -47.95 -30.27
C PRO A 221 -16.90 -48.83 -30.27
N LEU A 222 -17.58 -48.86 -29.13
CA LEU A 222 -18.92 -49.43 -29.04
C LEU A 222 -18.98 -50.96 -29.22
N ARG A 223 -17.82 -51.64 -29.21
CA ARG A 223 -17.75 -53.10 -29.05
C ARG A 223 -18.01 -53.45 -27.57
N PRO A 224 -19.03 -54.27 -27.25
CA PRO A 224 -19.28 -54.72 -25.89
C PRO A 224 -18.03 -55.32 -25.25
N ILE A 225 -17.84 -55.04 -23.97
CA ILE A 225 -16.80 -55.61 -23.12
C ILE A 225 -17.42 -56.81 -22.42
N GLU A 226 -16.82 -57.98 -22.61
CA GLU A 226 -17.26 -59.20 -21.92
C GLU A 226 -16.69 -59.20 -20.51
N LEU A 227 -17.56 -59.32 -19.50
CA LEU A 227 -17.20 -59.21 -18.07
C LEU A 227 -17.18 -60.56 -17.34
N HIS A 228 -17.30 -61.68 -18.07
CA HIS A 228 -17.24 -63.01 -17.49
C HIS A 228 -15.87 -63.32 -16.84
N PRO A 229 -15.79 -64.31 -15.93
CA PRO A 229 -14.59 -64.55 -15.13
C PRO A 229 -13.30 -64.83 -15.92
N GLU A 230 -13.42 -65.48 -17.07
CA GLU A 230 -12.29 -65.86 -17.95
C GLU A 230 -12.14 -64.90 -19.14
N SER A 231 -12.70 -63.69 -19.06
CA SER A 231 -12.68 -62.75 -20.18
C SER A 231 -11.25 -62.41 -20.62
N PRO A 232 -10.90 -62.64 -21.90
CA PRO A 232 -9.60 -62.26 -22.45
C PRO A 232 -9.55 -60.77 -22.86
N ASP A 233 -10.61 -60.00 -22.60
CA ASP A 233 -10.71 -58.62 -23.06
C ASP A 233 -9.76 -57.69 -22.28
N PRO A 234 -8.75 -57.08 -22.94
CA PRO A 234 -7.73 -56.27 -22.27
C PRO A 234 -8.28 -55.00 -21.63
N ARG A 235 -9.53 -54.62 -21.92
CA ARG A 235 -10.24 -53.46 -21.34
C ARG A 235 -10.80 -53.74 -19.94
N VAL A 236 -10.82 -55.01 -19.50
CA VAL A 236 -11.37 -55.40 -18.19
C VAL A 236 -10.30 -55.26 -17.10
N VAL A 237 -10.52 -54.33 -16.18
CA VAL A 237 -9.59 -54.05 -15.07
C VAL A 237 -10.20 -54.21 -13.68
N SER A 238 -11.49 -54.57 -13.59
CA SER A 238 -12.10 -54.88 -12.29
C SER A 238 -11.59 -56.21 -11.70
N PRO A 239 -11.77 -56.46 -10.39
CA PRO A 239 -11.52 -57.77 -9.80
C PRO A 239 -12.55 -58.83 -10.25
N VAL A 240 -12.10 -60.07 -10.46
CA VAL A 240 -12.96 -61.19 -10.92
C VAL A 240 -14.05 -61.53 -9.91
N ASP A 241 -13.69 -61.61 -8.62
CA ASP A 241 -14.61 -62.00 -7.53
C ASP A 241 -15.76 -60.99 -7.41
N VAL A 242 -15.46 -59.69 -7.45
CA VAL A 242 -16.47 -58.62 -7.35
C VAL A 242 -17.40 -58.60 -8.58
N ARG A 243 -16.90 -58.94 -9.78
CA ARG A 243 -17.76 -59.08 -10.98
C ARG A 243 -18.73 -60.25 -10.85
N GLN A 244 -18.28 -61.37 -10.28
CA GLN A 244 -19.10 -62.57 -10.11
C GLN A 244 -20.25 -62.33 -9.13
N ASP A 245 -19.96 -61.71 -7.98
CA ASP A 245 -20.95 -61.41 -6.94
C ASP A 245 -22.06 -60.47 -7.45
N LEU A 246 -21.74 -59.58 -8.39
CA LEU A 246 -22.68 -58.64 -9.00
C LEU A 246 -23.45 -59.20 -10.20
N GLY A 247 -23.11 -60.42 -10.66
CA GLY A 247 -23.73 -61.02 -11.82
C GLY A 247 -23.52 -60.25 -13.13
N LEU A 248 -22.52 -59.38 -13.22
CA LEU A 248 -22.26 -58.58 -14.43
C LEU A 248 -21.67 -59.45 -15.53
N ARG A 249 -22.26 -59.41 -16.73
CA ARG A 249 -21.84 -60.21 -17.89
C ARG A 249 -21.27 -59.37 -19.02
N HIS A 250 -21.78 -58.16 -19.22
CA HIS A 250 -21.35 -57.27 -20.29
C HIS A 250 -21.31 -55.82 -19.83
N ALA A 251 -20.43 -55.02 -20.45
CA ALA A 251 -20.47 -53.56 -20.36
C ALA A 251 -20.33 -52.91 -21.73
N LEU A 252 -20.98 -51.76 -21.92
CA LEU A 252 -20.79 -50.89 -23.05
C LEU A 252 -20.08 -49.63 -22.58
N ALA A 253 -18.92 -49.33 -23.15
CA ALA A 253 -18.17 -48.11 -22.86
C ALA A 253 -18.27 -47.15 -24.05
N ILE A 254 -18.90 -46.00 -23.82
CA ILE A 254 -19.10 -44.95 -24.81
C ILE A 254 -18.16 -43.78 -24.48
N PRO A 255 -17.22 -43.41 -25.37
CA PRO A 255 -16.30 -42.31 -25.13
C PRO A 255 -17.01 -40.96 -24.94
N LEU A 256 -16.59 -40.21 -23.93
CA LEU A 256 -17.04 -38.83 -23.70
C LEU A 256 -16.16 -37.89 -24.53
N ARG A 257 -16.75 -37.30 -25.57
CA ARG A 257 -16.05 -36.40 -26.49
C ARG A 257 -16.25 -34.94 -26.08
N GLU A 258 -15.15 -34.24 -25.88
CA GLU A 258 -15.12 -32.79 -25.69
C GLU A 258 -14.37 -32.20 -26.88
N GLY A 259 -15.11 -31.84 -27.94
CA GLY A 259 -14.53 -31.50 -29.24
C GLY A 259 -13.80 -32.70 -29.87
N ALA A 260 -12.50 -32.55 -30.16
CA ALA A 260 -11.66 -33.62 -30.72
C ALA A 260 -10.97 -34.50 -29.66
N ARG A 261 -11.13 -34.21 -28.37
CA ARG A 261 -10.47 -34.94 -27.27
C ARG A 261 -11.44 -35.87 -26.57
N ILE A 262 -10.95 -37.03 -26.14
CA ILE A 262 -11.68 -37.97 -25.30
C ILE A 262 -11.10 -37.87 -23.90
N ARG A 263 -11.93 -37.46 -22.93
CA ARG A 263 -11.53 -37.26 -21.53
C ARG A 263 -11.87 -38.44 -20.64
N GLY A 264 -12.69 -39.35 -21.13
CA GLY A 264 -13.26 -40.43 -20.34
C GLY A 264 -14.27 -41.24 -21.14
N PHE A 265 -15.04 -42.07 -20.44
CA PHE A 265 -16.14 -42.83 -21.04
C PHE A 265 -17.29 -43.00 -20.04
N MET A 266 -18.49 -43.10 -20.58
CA MET A 266 -19.66 -43.59 -19.87
C MET A 266 -19.72 -45.10 -20.04
N ALA A 267 -19.77 -45.84 -18.94
CA ALA A 267 -19.91 -47.29 -18.93
C ALA A 267 -21.32 -47.68 -18.49
N VAL A 268 -21.98 -48.53 -19.27
CA VAL A 268 -23.31 -49.08 -18.99
C VAL A 268 -23.17 -50.59 -18.81
N TYR A 269 -23.69 -51.15 -17.71
CA TYR A 269 -23.45 -52.53 -17.29
C TYR A 269 -24.72 -53.37 -17.32
N PHE A 270 -24.60 -54.66 -17.67
CA PHE A 270 -25.72 -55.58 -17.86
C PHE A 270 -25.48 -56.94 -17.19
N SER A 271 -26.54 -57.52 -16.60
CA SER A 271 -26.51 -58.79 -15.86
C SER A 271 -26.93 -60.03 -16.66
N GLU A 272 -27.63 -59.87 -17.78
CA GLU A 272 -28.05 -60.96 -18.68
C GLU A 272 -27.36 -60.86 -20.06
N GLN A 273 -27.61 -61.82 -20.97
CA GLN A 273 -27.28 -61.64 -22.40
C GLN A 273 -28.01 -60.40 -22.89
N ALA A 274 -27.29 -59.30 -23.05
CA ALA A 274 -27.89 -58.03 -23.38
C ALA A 274 -28.53 -58.09 -24.77
N PRO A 275 -29.75 -57.54 -24.95
CA PRO A 275 -30.41 -57.47 -26.24
C PRO A 275 -29.81 -56.31 -27.04
N PHE A 276 -28.51 -56.35 -27.34
CA PHE A 276 -27.89 -55.29 -28.12
C PHE A 276 -28.21 -55.47 -29.60
N LEU A 277 -29.10 -54.61 -30.13
CA LEU A 277 -29.18 -54.37 -31.56
C LEU A 277 -28.26 -53.17 -31.88
N SER A 278 -27.49 -53.24 -32.97
CA SER A 278 -26.65 -52.11 -33.44
C SER A 278 -27.44 -50.81 -33.64
N GLU A 279 -28.76 -50.94 -33.74
CA GLU A 279 -29.73 -49.87 -33.91
C GLU A 279 -30.03 -49.06 -32.61
N ASP A 280 -29.70 -49.57 -31.42
CA ASP A 280 -29.89 -48.84 -30.14
C ASP A 280 -28.70 -47.92 -29.81
N LEU A 281 -27.62 -48.04 -30.59
CA LEU A 281 -26.36 -47.35 -30.38
C LEU A 281 -26.47 -45.81 -30.33
N PRO A 282 -27.29 -45.15 -31.16
CA PRO A 282 -27.48 -43.70 -31.10
C PRO A 282 -28.00 -43.20 -29.75
N LEU A 283 -28.74 -44.03 -28.98
CA LEU A 283 -29.28 -43.63 -27.67
C LEU A 283 -28.16 -43.46 -26.64
N TYR A 284 -27.23 -44.40 -26.64
CA TYR A 284 -26.07 -44.37 -25.74
C TYR A 284 -25.10 -43.24 -26.09
N ASP A 285 -24.91 -42.98 -27.38
CA ASP A 285 -24.09 -41.87 -27.86
C ASP A 285 -24.71 -40.50 -27.52
N ALA A 286 -26.03 -40.36 -27.65
CA ALA A 286 -26.76 -39.16 -27.22
C ALA A 286 -26.63 -38.93 -25.71
N ALA A 287 -26.83 -39.98 -24.89
CA ALA A 287 -26.64 -39.89 -23.43
C ALA A 287 -25.20 -39.51 -23.04
N ALA A 288 -24.19 -40.09 -23.68
CA ALA A 288 -22.79 -39.74 -23.45
C ALA A 288 -22.48 -38.29 -23.86
N SER A 289 -23.06 -37.82 -24.97
CA SER A 289 -22.88 -36.45 -25.47
C SER A 289 -23.48 -35.41 -24.52
N ILE A 290 -24.67 -35.67 -23.98
CA ILE A 290 -25.32 -34.81 -22.97
C ILE A 290 -24.43 -34.68 -21.73
N LEU A 291 -23.93 -35.81 -21.21
CA LEU A 291 -23.04 -35.80 -20.05
C LEU A 291 -21.72 -35.09 -20.33
N ALA A 292 -21.13 -35.28 -21.51
CA ALA A 292 -19.89 -34.61 -21.90
C ALA A 292 -20.05 -33.09 -21.94
N ALA A 293 -21.14 -32.59 -22.54
CA ALA A 293 -21.44 -31.16 -22.58
C ALA A 293 -21.68 -30.57 -21.18
N ALA A 294 -22.42 -31.28 -20.34
CA ALA A 294 -22.71 -30.85 -18.96
C ALA A 294 -21.45 -30.81 -18.07
N LEU A 295 -20.56 -31.79 -18.20
CA LEU A 295 -19.26 -31.79 -17.53
C LEU A 295 -18.41 -30.59 -17.95
N ALA A 296 -18.39 -30.25 -19.24
CA ALA A 296 -17.64 -29.10 -19.75
C ALA A 296 -18.16 -27.77 -19.16
N ILE A 297 -19.48 -27.57 -19.12
CA ILE A 297 -20.12 -26.40 -18.49
C ILE A 297 -19.75 -26.31 -17.01
N SER A 298 -19.95 -27.39 -16.26
CA SER A 298 -19.66 -27.44 -14.82
C SER A 298 -18.19 -27.12 -14.51
N ARG A 299 -17.26 -27.65 -15.33
CA ARG A 299 -15.83 -27.43 -15.18
C ARG A 299 -15.43 -25.98 -15.50
N ALA A 300 -15.97 -25.41 -16.57
CA ALA A 300 -15.75 -24.01 -16.94
C ALA A 300 -16.28 -23.06 -15.85
N ARG A 301 -17.47 -23.33 -15.31
CA ARG A 301 -18.06 -22.57 -14.20
C ARG A 301 -17.19 -22.63 -12.95
N HIS A 302 -16.75 -23.83 -12.56
CA HIS A 302 -15.86 -23.99 -11.41
C HIS A 302 -14.54 -23.25 -11.59
N GLN A 303 -13.91 -23.34 -12.78
CA GLN A 303 -12.69 -22.59 -13.09
C GLN A 303 -12.90 -21.08 -13.02
N LEU A 304 -14.03 -20.57 -13.51
CA LEU A 304 -14.37 -19.15 -13.41
C LEU A 304 -14.50 -18.70 -11.95
N VAL A 305 -15.24 -19.45 -11.12
CA VAL A 305 -15.43 -19.13 -9.70
C VAL A 305 -14.10 -19.16 -8.94
N VAL A 306 -13.27 -20.19 -9.16
CA VAL A 306 -11.95 -20.28 -8.54
C VAL A 306 -11.06 -19.13 -9.00
N SER A 307 -11.02 -18.83 -10.30
CA SER A 307 -10.22 -17.74 -10.86
C SER A 307 -10.66 -16.38 -10.29
N GLN A 308 -11.96 -16.11 -10.24
CA GLN A 308 -12.53 -14.89 -9.65
C GLN A 308 -12.16 -14.77 -8.17
N HIS A 309 -12.30 -15.85 -7.40
CA HIS A 309 -11.95 -15.84 -5.98
C HIS A 309 -10.45 -15.58 -5.76
N VAL A 310 -9.57 -16.28 -6.50
CA VAL A 310 -8.12 -16.08 -6.43
C VAL A 310 -7.74 -14.65 -6.80
N LEU A 311 -8.27 -14.10 -7.89
CA LEU A 311 -7.98 -12.72 -8.30
C LEU A 311 -8.47 -11.70 -7.29
N SER A 312 -9.66 -11.92 -6.70
CA SER A 312 -10.20 -11.06 -5.65
C SER A 312 -9.31 -11.06 -4.41
N GLU A 313 -8.88 -12.24 -3.93
CA GLU A 313 -7.99 -12.35 -2.78
C GLU A 313 -6.61 -11.72 -3.03
N LEU A 314 -6.05 -11.91 -4.25
CA LEU A 314 -4.78 -11.29 -4.63
C LEU A 314 -4.87 -9.76 -4.64
N ILE A 315 -5.94 -9.17 -5.19
CA ILE A 315 -6.15 -7.72 -5.26
C ILE A 315 -6.43 -7.13 -3.88
N GLU A 316 -7.21 -7.81 -3.05
CA GLU A 316 -7.52 -7.40 -1.67
C GLU A 316 -6.30 -7.47 -0.74
N GLY A 317 -5.35 -8.37 -1.03
CA GLY A 317 -4.09 -8.50 -0.28
C GLY A 317 -3.02 -7.46 -0.61
N LEU A 318 -3.21 -6.62 -1.64
CA LEU A 318 -2.24 -5.60 -2.02
C LEU A 318 -2.17 -4.46 -0.99
N TYR A 319 -0.97 -3.96 -0.74
CA TYR A 319 -0.75 -2.72 0.04
C TYR A 319 -1.00 -1.45 -0.78
N VAL A 320 -0.95 -1.56 -2.11
CA VAL A 320 -1.31 -0.48 -3.04
C VAL A 320 -2.82 -0.43 -3.19
N GLY A 321 -3.39 0.77 -3.11
CA GLY A 321 -4.80 0.97 -3.38
C GLY A 321 -5.08 0.85 -4.87
N VAL A 322 -6.05 0.01 -5.24
CA VAL A 322 -6.52 -0.14 -6.61
C VAL A 322 -7.98 0.30 -6.67
N VAL A 323 -8.27 1.28 -7.52
CA VAL A 323 -9.63 1.74 -7.82
C VAL A 323 -9.88 1.60 -9.32
N VAL A 324 -11.06 1.12 -9.69
CA VAL A 324 -11.57 1.20 -11.06
C VAL A 324 -12.82 2.06 -11.04
N CYS A 325 -12.89 3.05 -11.92
CA CYS A 325 -14.03 3.95 -12.03
C CYS A 325 -14.40 4.21 -13.50
N ASP A 326 -15.62 4.72 -13.72
CA ASP A 326 -16.00 5.26 -15.03
C ASP A 326 -15.33 6.62 -15.30
N LEU A 327 -15.55 7.18 -16.50
CA LEU A 327 -14.95 8.45 -16.91
C LEU A 327 -15.47 9.67 -16.11
N GLU A 328 -16.62 9.54 -15.45
CA GLU A 328 -17.19 10.56 -14.55
C GLU A 328 -16.69 10.41 -13.11
N GLY A 329 -15.94 9.34 -12.83
CA GLY A 329 -15.30 9.07 -11.54
C GLY A 329 -16.13 8.23 -10.59
N THR A 330 -17.25 7.65 -11.04
CA THR A 330 -18.03 6.71 -10.24
C THR A 330 -17.24 5.43 -10.04
N VAL A 331 -16.94 5.09 -8.79
CA VAL A 331 -16.15 3.91 -8.44
C VAL A 331 -16.95 2.64 -8.73
N LEU A 332 -16.39 1.76 -9.55
CA LEU A 332 -16.93 0.44 -9.90
C LEU A 332 -16.31 -0.67 -9.03
N MET A 333 -15.03 -0.50 -8.68
CA MET A 333 -14.27 -1.44 -7.84
C MET A 333 -13.26 -0.66 -7.01
N ALA A 334 -13.06 -1.06 -5.76
CA ALA A 334 -11.96 -0.59 -4.94
C ALA A 334 -11.54 -1.69 -3.95
N ASN A 335 -10.25 -1.93 -3.81
CA ASN A 335 -9.74 -2.85 -2.79
C ASN A 335 -9.68 -2.19 -1.41
N ARG A 336 -9.44 -2.98 -0.36
CA ARG A 336 -9.36 -2.49 1.03
C ARG A 336 -8.25 -1.46 1.26
N ALA A 337 -7.12 -1.57 0.55
CA ALA A 337 -6.06 -0.57 0.62
C ALA A 337 -6.55 0.79 0.08
N ALA A 338 -7.20 0.82 -1.08
CA ALA A 338 -7.77 2.04 -1.65
C ALA A 338 -8.79 2.68 -0.71
N ALA A 339 -9.73 1.89 -0.18
CA ALA A 339 -10.74 2.37 0.76
C ALA A 339 -10.12 3.07 1.99
N ARG A 340 -9.04 2.52 2.55
CA ARG A 340 -8.30 3.17 3.64
C ARG A 340 -7.63 4.48 3.21
N LEU A 341 -6.93 4.48 2.07
CA LEU A 341 -6.18 5.64 1.59
C LEU A 341 -7.07 6.83 1.19
N ILE A 342 -8.28 6.57 0.68
CA ILE A 342 -9.25 7.62 0.32
C ILE A 342 -10.21 7.98 1.47
N GLY A 343 -10.03 7.38 2.64
CA GLY A 343 -10.78 7.72 3.84
C GLY A 343 -12.18 7.11 3.97
N LEU A 344 -12.38 5.93 3.40
CA LEU A 344 -13.60 5.13 3.50
C LEU A 344 -13.32 3.72 4.08
N ALA A 345 -12.44 3.60 5.08
CA ALA A 345 -12.05 2.30 5.64
C ALA A 345 -13.23 1.41 6.08
N ASP A 346 -14.31 2.01 6.61
CA ASP A 346 -15.46 1.30 7.17
C ASP A 346 -16.64 1.11 6.20
N ARG A 347 -16.50 1.50 4.92
CA ARG A 347 -17.57 1.37 3.92
C ARG A 347 -17.03 1.11 2.52
N SER A 348 -17.80 0.42 1.70
CA SER A 348 -17.43 0.21 0.29
C SER A 348 -17.39 1.56 -0.46
N PRO A 349 -16.29 1.88 -1.16
CA PRO A 349 -16.21 3.07 -2.02
C PRO A 349 -17.06 2.97 -3.29
N VAL A 350 -17.57 1.77 -3.63
CA VAL A 350 -18.31 1.53 -4.87
C VAL A 350 -19.58 2.40 -4.93
N GLY A 351 -19.81 3.02 -6.09
CA GLY A 351 -20.92 3.93 -6.35
C GLY A 351 -20.67 5.39 -5.95
N PHE A 352 -19.61 5.68 -5.20
CA PHE A 352 -19.24 7.07 -4.90
C PHE A 352 -18.42 7.69 -6.04
N SER A 353 -18.49 9.01 -6.18
CA SER A 353 -17.61 9.77 -7.07
C SER A 353 -16.24 9.95 -6.41
N LEU A 354 -15.18 9.45 -7.04
CA LEU A 354 -13.81 9.51 -6.54
C LEU A 354 -13.36 10.97 -6.31
N PRO A 355 -13.56 11.93 -7.24
CA PRO A 355 -13.26 13.35 -6.99
C PRO A 355 -14.01 13.95 -5.78
N ALA A 356 -15.21 13.45 -5.47
CA ALA A 356 -16.00 13.97 -4.34
C ALA A 356 -15.59 13.37 -2.99
N VAL A 357 -15.04 12.15 -3.00
CA VAL A 357 -14.63 11.43 -1.78
C VAL A 357 -13.22 11.80 -1.35
N VAL A 358 -12.28 11.90 -2.29
CA VAL A 358 -10.88 12.17 -1.96
C VAL A 358 -10.73 13.64 -1.56
N ARG A 359 -10.48 13.87 -0.27
CA ARG A 359 -10.21 15.21 0.27
C ARG A 359 -8.73 15.54 0.11
N THR A 360 -8.40 16.21 -0.97
CA THR A 360 -7.04 16.70 -1.23
C THR A 360 -6.90 18.20 -0.91
N ARG A 361 -5.69 18.63 -0.54
CA ARG A 361 -5.34 20.07 -0.51
C ARG A 361 -5.04 20.64 -1.90
N THR A 362 -4.67 19.78 -2.84
CA THR A 362 -4.37 20.13 -4.23
C THR A 362 -5.39 19.47 -5.15
N GLU A 363 -5.93 20.22 -6.10
CA GLU A 363 -6.90 19.68 -7.06
C GLU A 363 -6.25 18.60 -7.93
N LEU A 364 -6.91 17.44 -8.02
CA LEU A 364 -6.44 16.36 -8.89
C LEU A 364 -6.74 16.70 -10.36
N PRO A 365 -5.86 16.38 -11.32
CA PRO A 365 -6.04 16.72 -12.74
C PRO A 365 -7.04 15.80 -13.44
N TRP A 366 -8.28 15.77 -12.93
CA TRP A 366 -9.34 14.87 -13.36
C TRP A 366 -9.70 15.04 -14.84
N GLU A 367 -9.79 16.29 -15.30
CA GLU A 367 -10.09 16.64 -16.68
C GLU A 367 -9.06 16.08 -17.67
N THR A 368 -7.80 15.99 -17.25
CA THR A 368 -6.73 15.37 -18.05
C THR A 368 -6.85 13.85 -18.04
N TRP A 369 -7.14 13.25 -16.88
CA TRP A 369 -7.26 11.80 -16.75
C TRP A 369 -8.40 11.20 -17.55
N ARG A 370 -9.57 11.85 -17.60
CA ARG A 370 -10.74 11.35 -18.34
C ARG A 370 -10.56 11.36 -19.87
N GLN A 371 -9.53 12.06 -20.38
CA GLN A 371 -9.21 12.15 -21.81
C GLN A 371 -8.14 11.13 -22.24
N LEU A 372 -7.63 10.31 -21.31
CA LEU A 372 -6.64 9.29 -21.62
C LEU A 372 -7.19 8.24 -22.59
N SER A 373 -6.37 7.86 -23.56
CA SER A 373 -6.72 6.77 -24.49
C SER A 373 -6.46 5.41 -23.84
N PRO A 374 -7.29 4.38 -24.07
CA PRO A 374 -7.05 3.04 -23.52
C PRO A 374 -5.62 2.53 -23.78
N GLY A 375 -5.01 1.93 -22.76
CA GLY A 375 -3.62 1.47 -22.76
C GLY A 375 -2.59 2.53 -22.34
N THR A 376 -2.98 3.81 -22.24
CA THR A 376 -2.07 4.89 -21.78
C THR A 376 -2.13 5.08 -20.26
N THR A 377 -1.00 5.49 -19.70
CA THR A 377 -0.83 5.77 -18.25
C THR A 377 -0.45 7.23 -18.08
N SER A 378 -1.00 7.88 -17.06
CA SER A 378 -0.66 9.25 -16.66
C SER A 378 0.73 9.31 -16.03
N ASP A 379 1.30 10.51 -15.99
CA ASP A 379 2.38 10.80 -15.04
C ASP A 379 1.87 10.62 -13.60
N ALA A 380 2.79 10.34 -12.69
CA ALA A 380 2.50 10.21 -11.28
C ALA A 380 2.19 11.58 -10.67
N VAL A 381 1.05 11.69 -9.98
CA VAL A 381 0.63 12.92 -9.30
C VAL A 381 0.62 12.66 -7.81
N ILE A 382 1.43 13.39 -7.05
CA ILE A 382 1.43 13.30 -5.58
C ILE A 382 0.50 14.39 -5.06
N ALA A 383 -0.48 14.01 -4.25
CA ALA A 383 -1.38 14.95 -3.59
C ALA A 383 -1.43 14.70 -2.09
N GLN A 384 -1.56 15.78 -1.33
CA GLN A 384 -1.77 15.72 0.12
C GLN A 384 -3.23 15.40 0.41
N VAL A 385 -3.48 14.19 0.92
CA VAL A 385 -4.79 13.66 1.28
C VAL A 385 -4.96 13.72 2.80
N ILE A 386 -6.09 14.25 3.26
CA ILE A 386 -6.45 14.19 4.68
C ILE A 386 -7.23 12.91 4.93
N THR A 387 -6.64 12.03 5.72
CA THR A 387 -7.25 10.75 6.11
C THR A 387 -8.29 10.92 7.23
N PRO A 388 -9.20 9.94 7.46
CA PRO A 388 -10.29 10.08 8.45
C PRO A 388 -9.83 10.29 9.89
N ASP A 389 -8.62 9.86 10.21
CA ASP A 389 -7.92 10.11 11.48
C ASP A 389 -7.28 11.50 11.55
N HIS A 390 -7.63 12.41 10.62
CA HIS A 390 -7.13 13.78 10.54
C HIS A 390 -5.60 13.87 10.38
N ARG A 391 -4.99 12.86 9.77
CA ARG A 391 -3.58 12.86 9.39
C ARG A 391 -3.40 13.25 7.93
N LEU A 392 -2.36 14.04 7.67
CA LEU A 392 -1.96 14.42 6.32
C LEU A 392 -1.06 13.32 5.75
N ARG A 393 -1.43 12.78 4.59
CA ARG A 393 -0.63 11.79 3.87
C ARG A 393 -0.34 12.28 2.46
N GLU A 394 0.84 11.97 1.96
CA GLU A 394 1.19 12.17 0.56
C GLU A 394 0.88 10.88 -0.20
N ILE A 395 -0.16 10.94 -1.03
CA ILE A 395 -0.60 9.81 -1.85
C ILE A 395 -0.19 10.07 -3.29
N GLU A 396 0.57 9.15 -3.87
CA GLU A 396 0.84 9.08 -5.31
C GLU A 396 -0.37 8.46 -6.01
N PHE A 397 -0.90 9.18 -7.00
CA PHE A 397 -1.94 8.75 -7.91
C PHE A 397 -1.32 8.45 -9.27
N ARG A 398 -1.55 7.24 -9.78
CA ARG A 398 -1.22 6.87 -11.16
C ARG A 398 -2.46 6.34 -11.85
N VAL A 399 -2.84 6.95 -12.96
CA VAL A 399 -4.09 6.62 -13.66
C VAL A 399 -3.78 5.97 -15.00
N GLN A 400 -4.39 4.82 -15.25
CA GLN A 400 -4.33 4.13 -16.52
C GLN A 400 -5.73 4.01 -17.12
N ALA A 401 -5.88 4.35 -18.40
CA ALA A 401 -7.10 4.07 -19.13
C ALA A 401 -7.10 2.60 -19.57
N ILE A 402 -8.15 1.87 -19.23
CA ILE A 402 -8.35 0.46 -19.57
C ILE A 402 -9.71 0.28 -20.24
N GLU A 403 -9.92 -0.84 -20.94
CA GLU A 403 -11.24 -1.22 -21.45
C GLU A 403 -11.78 -2.38 -20.63
N LEU A 404 -13.04 -2.26 -20.20
CA LEU A 404 -13.76 -3.32 -19.51
C LEU A 404 -15.09 -3.60 -20.21
N PRO A 405 -15.59 -4.85 -20.14
CA PRO A 405 -16.90 -5.19 -20.68
C PRO A 405 -18.00 -4.34 -20.05
N ASP A 406 -18.96 -3.88 -20.86
CA ASP A 406 -20.11 -3.09 -20.43
C ASP A 406 -21.40 -3.62 -21.06
N GLU A 407 -22.47 -3.71 -20.26
CA GLU A 407 -23.76 -4.29 -20.70
C GLU A 407 -24.41 -3.53 -21.87
N ARG A 408 -24.12 -2.23 -22.03
CA ARG A 408 -24.75 -1.38 -23.06
C ARG A 408 -23.84 -1.17 -24.26
N ALA A 409 -22.53 -1.06 -24.05
CA ALA A 409 -21.56 -0.70 -25.07
C ALA A 409 -20.67 -1.86 -25.56
N GLY A 410 -20.78 -3.06 -24.94
CA GLY A 410 -19.89 -4.19 -25.20
C GLY A 410 -18.55 -4.02 -24.51
N TRP A 411 -17.78 -3.01 -24.90
CA TRP A 411 -16.54 -2.59 -24.24
C TRP A 411 -16.57 -1.08 -24.01
N ALA A 412 -16.26 -0.65 -22.80
CA ALA A 412 -16.25 0.77 -22.44
C ALA A 412 -14.90 1.15 -21.79
N PRO A 413 -14.39 2.36 -22.08
CA PRO A 413 -13.21 2.89 -21.42
C PRO A 413 -13.50 3.17 -19.95
N ARG A 414 -12.56 2.80 -19.08
CA ARG A 414 -12.56 2.99 -17.63
C ARG A 414 -11.20 3.50 -17.18
N LEU A 415 -11.16 4.07 -15.97
CA LEU A 415 -9.92 4.51 -15.36
C LEU A 415 -9.55 3.58 -14.21
N GLN A 416 -8.38 2.98 -14.29
CA GLN A 416 -7.71 2.31 -13.18
C GLN A 416 -6.81 3.33 -12.47
N VAL A 417 -7.08 3.59 -11.20
CA VAL A 417 -6.28 4.49 -10.36
C VAL A 417 -5.53 3.65 -9.34
N LEU A 418 -4.20 3.71 -9.40
CA LEU A 418 -3.31 3.17 -8.38
C LEU A 418 -2.99 4.27 -7.37
N LEU A 419 -3.09 3.92 -6.09
CA LEU A 419 -2.89 4.80 -4.94
C LEU A 419 -1.76 4.22 -4.09
N GLN A 420 -0.69 4.98 -3.91
CA GLN A 420 0.41 4.57 -3.04
C GLN A 420 0.68 5.64 -2.00
N ASP A 421 0.73 5.26 -0.73
CA ASP A 421 1.19 6.14 0.33
C ASP A 421 2.71 6.27 0.22
N VAL A 422 3.19 7.49 -0.08
CA VAL A 422 4.61 7.83 -0.23
C VAL A 422 5.06 8.81 0.85
N THR A 423 4.24 9.01 1.90
CA THR A 423 4.47 10.01 2.95
C THR A 423 5.85 9.86 3.58
N LEU A 424 6.24 8.63 3.92
CA LEU A 424 7.51 8.35 4.61
C LEU A 424 8.72 8.57 3.69
N GLU A 425 8.65 8.08 2.45
CA GLU A 425 9.70 8.25 1.44
C GLU A 425 9.93 9.74 1.15
N ARG A 426 8.84 10.52 0.99
CA ARG A 426 8.90 11.96 0.76
C ARG A 426 9.48 12.71 1.96
N ARG A 427 9.01 12.41 3.18
CA ARG A 427 9.55 13.01 4.41
C ARG A 427 11.06 12.77 4.53
N ARG A 428 11.54 11.56 4.26
CA ARG A 428 12.98 11.21 4.28
C ARG A 428 13.79 11.95 3.21
N LEU A 429 13.25 12.11 2.01
CA LEU A 429 13.91 12.87 0.95
C LEU A 429 14.05 14.34 1.33
N LEU A 430 12.97 14.96 1.82
CA LEU A 430 12.98 16.35 2.27
C LEU A 430 13.91 16.56 3.47
N GLU A 431 13.95 15.61 4.40
CA GLU A 431 14.91 15.60 5.50
C GLU A 431 16.35 15.60 4.97
N LEU A 432 16.70 14.67 4.07
CA LEU A 432 18.04 14.60 3.49
C LEU A 432 18.44 15.89 2.76
N GLU A 433 17.53 16.50 2.00
CA GLU A 433 17.77 17.77 1.33
C GLU A 433 18.00 18.91 2.34
N LEU A 434 17.20 18.97 3.41
CA LEU A 434 17.35 19.95 4.48
C LEU A 434 18.74 19.82 5.15
N LEU A 435 19.17 18.59 5.41
CA LEU A 435 20.49 18.31 6.00
C LEU A 435 21.64 18.68 5.07
N GLN A 436 21.52 18.42 3.77
CA GLN A 436 22.51 18.81 2.78
C GLN A 436 22.65 20.34 2.69
N ASP A 437 21.54 21.06 2.68
CA ASP A 437 21.55 22.53 2.65
C ASP A 437 22.13 23.12 3.93
N LEU A 438 21.77 22.57 5.09
CA LEU A 438 22.38 22.90 6.38
C LEU A 438 23.91 22.76 6.35
N THR A 439 24.39 21.63 5.84
CA THR A 439 25.83 21.35 5.72
C THR A 439 26.52 22.35 4.79
N ARG A 440 25.90 22.70 3.66
CA ARG A 440 26.43 23.68 2.69
C ARG A 440 26.51 25.09 3.28
N MET A 441 25.58 25.48 4.16
CA MET A 441 25.62 26.80 4.81
C MET A 441 26.86 26.99 5.69
N VAL A 442 27.36 25.92 6.31
CA VAL A 442 28.58 25.96 7.12
C VAL A 442 29.80 26.29 6.29
N THR A 443 29.94 25.63 5.14
CA THR A 443 31.11 25.81 4.26
C THR A 443 31.16 27.22 3.66
N ASP A 444 29.99 27.83 3.46
CA ASP A 444 29.85 29.18 2.91
C ASP A 444 30.06 30.29 3.96
N HIS A 445 30.52 29.95 5.19
CA HIS A 445 30.70 30.89 6.32
C HIS A 445 29.42 31.68 6.66
N ARG A 446 28.24 31.09 6.45
CA ARG A 446 26.98 31.76 6.78
C ARG A 446 26.77 31.79 8.29
N ASP A 447 26.21 32.91 8.74
CA ASP A 447 25.77 33.17 10.11
C ASP A 447 24.75 32.10 10.58
N LEU A 448 24.90 31.66 11.83
CA LEU A 448 23.99 30.73 12.49
C LEU A 448 22.53 31.18 12.38
N ASP A 449 22.29 32.49 12.45
CA ASP A 449 20.96 33.07 12.31
C ASP A 449 20.36 32.82 10.91
N ALA A 450 21.17 32.71 9.86
CA ALA A 450 20.71 32.38 8.52
C ALA A 450 20.32 30.90 8.40
N ALA A 451 21.08 30.00 9.01
CA ALA A 451 20.76 28.57 9.05
C ALA A 451 19.45 28.31 9.80
N VAL A 452 19.29 28.92 10.97
CA VAL A 452 18.07 28.83 11.78
C VAL A 452 16.83 29.34 11.03
N ARG A 453 16.94 30.47 10.32
CA ARG A 453 15.83 30.99 9.49
C ARG A 453 15.48 30.04 8.34
N MET A 454 16.49 29.49 7.66
CA MET A 454 16.27 28.55 6.56
C MET A 454 15.58 27.27 7.04
N VAL A 455 15.99 26.71 8.19
CA VAL A 455 15.33 25.53 8.77
C VAL A 455 13.86 25.83 9.08
N ALA A 456 13.58 26.94 9.76
CA ALA A 456 12.20 27.32 10.05
C ALA A 456 11.36 27.49 8.78
N GLU A 457 11.93 28.07 7.72
CA GLU A 457 11.26 28.22 6.42
C GLU A 457 10.99 26.89 5.72
N ARG A 458 11.96 25.97 5.70
CA ARG A 458 11.79 24.66 5.05
C ARG A 458 10.84 23.76 5.83
N LEU A 459 10.94 23.73 7.15
CA LEU A 459 9.99 22.97 7.98
C LEU A 459 8.55 23.49 7.79
N GLN A 460 8.35 24.80 7.72
CA GLN A 460 7.03 25.34 7.44
C GLN A 460 6.56 25.02 6.00
N ARG A 461 7.39 25.31 4.99
CA ARG A 461 7.02 25.22 3.58
C ARG A 461 6.90 23.79 3.07
N ASP A 462 7.88 22.95 3.34
CA ASP A 462 8.02 21.64 2.72
C ASP A 462 7.20 20.58 3.47
N PHE A 463 7.04 20.74 4.80
CA PHE A 463 6.26 19.82 5.64
C PHE A 463 4.88 20.37 6.03
N GLY A 464 4.59 21.64 5.71
CA GLY A 464 3.25 22.23 5.88
C GLY A 464 2.86 22.49 7.34
N TYR A 465 3.83 22.70 8.22
CA TYR A 465 3.59 23.07 9.61
C TYR A 465 3.05 24.50 9.72
N ALA A 466 2.14 24.73 10.67
CA ALA A 466 1.47 26.02 10.85
C ALA A 466 2.42 27.08 11.40
N LEU A 467 3.17 26.70 12.44
CA LEU A 467 4.17 27.51 13.07
C LEU A 467 5.44 26.69 13.29
N VAL A 468 6.58 27.29 12.97
CA VAL A 468 7.89 26.76 13.32
C VAL A 468 8.68 27.87 13.99
N GLY A 469 9.05 27.66 15.24
CA GLY A 469 9.78 28.61 16.08
C GLY A 469 11.05 27.99 16.63
N LEU A 470 12.18 28.69 16.50
CA LEU A 470 13.42 28.35 17.18
C LEU A 470 13.76 29.44 18.18
N ALA A 471 14.00 29.06 19.43
CA ALA A 471 14.39 29.98 20.49
C ALA A 471 15.56 29.45 21.30
N VAL A 472 16.40 30.36 21.77
CA VAL A 472 17.53 30.05 22.68
C VAL A 472 17.30 30.66 24.05
N LEU A 473 17.87 30.05 25.08
CA LEU A 473 17.79 30.55 26.44
C LEU A 473 18.58 31.86 26.58
N SER A 474 18.00 32.80 27.33
CA SER A 474 18.71 33.99 27.80
C SER A 474 19.88 33.61 28.73
N PRO A 475 20.88 34.50 28.91
CA PRO A 475 22.02 34.23 29.79
C PRO A 475 21.63 33.90 31.25
N ASP A 476 20.53 34.46 31.74
CA ASP A 476 19.95 34.18 33.07
C ASP A 476 19.07 32.91 33.11
N ARG A 477 18.89 32.22 31.96
CA ARG A 477 18.04 31.05 31.73
C ARG A 477 16.57 31.24 32.14
N GLN A 478 16.10 32.48 32.30
CA GLN A 478 14.70 32.75 32.68
C GLN A 478 13.77 32.87 31.48
N ARG A 479 14.29 33.22 30.30
CA ARG A 479 13.52 33.49 29.09
C ARG A 479 14.02 32.67 27.90
N PHE A 480 13.09 32.35 27.01
CA PHE A 480 13.37 31.96 25.64
C PHE A 480 13.41 33.22 24.77
N ILE A 481 14.43 33.34 23.92
CA ILE A 481 14.64 34.42 22.96
C ILE A 481 14.50 33.83 21.56
N GLY A 482 13.46 34.23 20.83
CA GLY A 482 13.17 33.76 19.48
C GLY A 482 14.26 34.19 18.49
N ARG A 483 14.85 33.22 17.78
CA ARG A 483 15.84 33.43 16.72
C ARG A 483 15.23 33.40 15.33
N ALA A 484 14.25 32.52 15.13
CA ALA A 484 13.41 32.52 13.94
C ALA A 484 12.02 32.02 14.32
N ILE A 485 11.00 32.71 13.82
CA ILE A 485 9.61 32.27 13.91
C ILE A 485 9.01 32.41 12.51
N ARG A 486 8.34 31.35 12.06
CA ARG A 486 7.64 31.27 10.78
C ARG A 486 6.22 30.80 11.05
N THR A 487 5.26 31.56 10.53
CA THR A 487 3.82 31.28 10.62
C THR A 487 3.14 31.82 9.37
N GLU A 488 1.93 31.35 9.03
CA GLU A 488 1.11 31.98 7.99
C GLU A 488 0.65 33.36 8.49
N GLY A 489 1.46 34.40 8.23
CA GLY A 489 1.22 35.77 8.70
C GLY A 489 2.49 36.43 9.27
N ALA A 490 2.49 37.76 9.36
CA ALA A 490 3.60 38.50 9.96
C ALA A 490 3.37 38.66 11.47
N VAL A 491 4.02 37.82 12.29
CA VAL A 491 4.08 38.07 13.73
C VAL A 491 5.50 37.91 14.27
N SER A 492 5.94 38.89 15.05
CA SER A 492 7.20 38.85 15.82
C SER A 492 6.86 38.66 17.30
N PHE A 493 6.99 37.43 17.80
CA PHE A 493 7.03 37.16 19.23
C PHE A 493 8.49 36.98 19.62
N ASN A 494 9.10 37.94 20.32
CA ASN A 494 10.57 37.90 20.48
C ASN A 494 11.03 37.17 21.74
N GLU A 495 10.27 37.16 22.85
CA GLU A 495 10.70 36.52 24.10
C GLU A 495 9.52 36.02 24.96
N TRP A 496 9.70 34.90 25.68
CA TRP A 496 8.73 34.39 26.67
C TRP A 496 9.42 33.67 27.84
N LEU A 497 8.69 33.46 28.94
CA LEU A 497 9.23 32.84 30.16
C LEU A 497 9.41 31.32 29.99
N THR A 498 10.50 30.80 30.53
CA THR A 498 10.81 29.35 30.55
C THR A 498 9.88 28.53 31.46
N THR A 499 9.10 29.18 32.33
CA THR A 499 8.12 28.51 33.19
C THR A 499 6.79 28.23 32.48
N ARG A 500 6.57 28.80 31.30
CA ARG A 500 5.26 28.80 30.62
C ARG A 500 5.24 27.82 29.45
N GLY A 501 4.10 27.20 29.20
CA GLY A 501 3.87 26.42 28.00
C GLY A 501 4.45 25.02 28.01
N VAL A 502 4.16 24.32 26.91
CA VAL A 502 4.80 23.06 26.54
C VAL A 502 6.31 23.26 26.36
N THR A 503 6.73 24.41 25.80
CA THR A 503 8.15 24.80 25.73
C THR A 503 8.84 24.85 27.09
N GLY A 504 8.16 25.39 28.11
CA GLY A 504 8.65 25.37 29.49
C GLY A 504 8.62 23.99 30.15
N ARG A 505 7.58 23.19 29.87
CA ARG A 505 7.52 21.78 30.34
C ARG A 505 8.69 20.97 29.80
N ALA A 506 8.99 21.08 28.51
CA ALA A 506 10.11 20.39 27.88
C ALA A 506 11.43 20.68 28.60
N LEU A 507 11.68 21.94 28.97
CA LEU A 507 12.87 22.33 29.71
C LEU A 507 12.89 21.77 31.15
N ARG A 508 11.76 21.82 31.87
CA ARG A 508 11.65 21.33 33.26
C ARG A 508 11.84 19.81 33.35
N GLU A 509 11.27 19.08 32.41
CA GLU A 509 11.35 17.61 32.34
C GLU A 509 12.61 17.12 31.63
N ASN A 510 13.31 18.04 30.96
CA ASN A 510 14.50 17.75 30.16
C ASN A 510 14.22 16.70 29.06
N GLN A 511 13.02 16.73 28.48
CA GLN A 511 12.54 15.79 27.46
C GLN A 511 11.74 16.52 26.38
N SER A 512 11.90 16.10 25.13
CA SER A 512 11.06 16.54 24.01
C SER A 512 9.60 16.18 24.29
N GLN A 513 8.67 16.98 23.78
CA GLN A 513 7.23 16.85 24.04
C GLN A 513 6.48 16.71 22.72
N LEU A 514 5.50 15.80 22.68
CA LEU A 514 4.51 15.68 21.62
C LEU A 514 3.12 15.82 22.24
N VAL A 515 2.43 16.92 21.93
CA VAL A 515 1.06 17.19 22.35
C VAL A 515 0.13 16.98 21.16
N VAL A 516 -0.51 15.82 21.11
CA VAL A 516 -1.39 15.42 20.00
C VAL A 516 -2.72 16.18 19.95
N ASN A 517 -3.11 16.83 21.05
CA ASN A 517 -4.30 17.67 21.14
C ASN A 517 -4.07 18.82 22.13
N VAL A 518 -3.75 20.01 21.63
CA VAL A 518 -3.45 21.18 22.45
C VAL A 518 -4.63 21.65 23.32
N ARG A 519 -5.87 21.29 22.95
CA ARG A 519 -7.07 21.69 23.70
C ARG A 519 -7.26 20.91 25.00
N GLU A 520 -6.62 19.75 25.11
CA GLU A 520 -6.70 18.87 26.28
C GLU A 520 -5.45 18.99 27.17
N ASP A 521 -4.40 19.66 26.70
CA ASP A 521 -3.15 19.79 27.43
C ASP A 521 -3.18 20.99 28.40
N PRO A 522 -2.91 20.79 29.70
CA PRO A 522 -3.02 21.84 30.71
C PRO A 522 -1.90 22.89 30.68
N ASP A 523 -0.74 22.60 30.09
CA ASP A 523 0.35 23.58 29.95
C ASP A 523 0.30 24.31 28.61
N TYR A 524 -0.48 23.83 27.64
CA TYR A 524 -0.64 24.55 26.37
C TYR A 524 -1.17 25.96 26.60
N PHE A 525 -0.57 26.93 25.90
CA PHE A 525 -1.11 28.28 25.80
C PHE A 525 -1.12 28.70 24.34
N GLU A 526 -2.19 29.33 23.90
CA GLU A 526 -2.27 29.86 22.54
C GLU A 526 -1.29 31.04 22.42
N PRO A 527 -0.22 30.93 21.61
CA PRO A 527 0.77 31.99 21.50
C PRO A 527 0.24 33.19 20.70
N LEU A 528 -0.69 32.95 19.77
CA LEU A 528 -1.25 33.94 18.85
C LEU A 528 -2.77 33.75 18.71
N PRO A 529 -3.58 34.77 19.07
CA PRO A 529 -5.03 34.68 18.93
C PRO A 529 -5.43 34.42 17.47
N GLY A 530 -6.13 33.31 17.23
CA GLY A 530 -6.67 32.97 15.91
C GLY A 530 -5.82 32.00 15.09
N LEU A 531 -4.66 31.57 15.60
CA LEU A 531 -3.96 30.42 15.06
C LEU A 531 -4.71 29.16 15.54
N ALA A 532 -5.47 28.54 14.66
CA ALA A 532 -6.25 27.35 15.00
C ALA A 532 -5.35 26.12 15.12
N VAL A 533 -4.55 26.06 16.19
CA VAL A 533 -3.59 24.97 16.44
C VAL A 533 -4.30 23.71 16.92
N GLU A 534 -3.85 22.55 16.42
CA GLU A 534 -4.37 21.25 16.86
C GLU A 534 -3.37 20.44 17.68
N SER A 535 -2.10 20.46 17.31
CA SER A 535 -1.02 19.74 18.00
C SER A 535 0.28 20.54 18.01
N GLU A 536 1.14 20.27 18.99
CA GLU A 536 2.43 20.94 19.20
C GLU A 536 3.53 19.89 19.45
N ILE A 537 4.70 20.10 18.85
CA ILE A 537 5.94 19.38 19.13
C ILE A 537 6.96 20.39 19.65
N VAL A 538 7.58 20.07 20.78
CA VAL A 538 8.72 20.82 21.30
C VAL A 538 9.92 19.90 21.44
N VAL A 539 11.00 20.23 20.73
CA VAL A 539 12.29 19.54 20.82
C VAL A 539 13.29 20.44 21.53
N LEU A 540 14.07 19.87 22.45
CA LEU A 540 15.16 20.58 23.12
C LEU A 540 16.37 20.67 22.20
N LEU A 541 16.96 21.86 22.11
CA LEU A 541 18.28 22.06 21.54
C LEU A 541 19.31 21.99 22.65
N ARG A 542 20.32 21.13 22.50
CA ARG A 542 21.34 20.83 23.49
C ARG A 542 22.73 21.25 23.04
N ARG A 543 23.57 21.58 24.00
CA ARG A 543 25.01 21.77 23.80
C ARG A 543 25.76 21.04 24.91
N TRP A 544 26.60 20.07 24.53
CA TRP A 544 27.28 19.18 25.49
C TRP A 544 26.32 18.52 26.50
N GLY A 545 25.11 18.16 26.05
CA GLY A 545 24.05 17.54 26.87
C GLY A 545 23.14 18.54 27.60
N GLU A 546 23.54 19.81 27.72
CA GLU A 546 22.78 20.85 28.41
C GLU A 546 21.76 21.54 27.48
N PRO A 547 20.49 21.72 27.89
CA PRO A 547 19.51 22.48 27.10
C PRO A 547 19.92 23.95 26.94
N ILE A 548 20.04 24.40 25.69
CA ILE A 548 20.35 25.78 25.30
C ILE A 548 19.19 26.47 24.59
N GLY A 549 18.15 25.74 24.20
CA GLY A 549 17.01 26.29 23.45
C GLY A 549 15.94 25.25 23.16
N VAL A 550 14.97 25.63 22.34
CA VAL A 550 13.89 24.78 21.86
C VAL A 550 13.60 25.02 20.38
N LEU A 551 13.21 23.97 19.69
CA LEU A 551 12.51 23.99 18.41
C LEU A 551 11.04 23.65 18.67
N ASN A 552 10.15 24.60 18.40
CA ASN A 552 8.70 24.48 18.51
C ASN A 552 8.07 24.33 17.12
N ILE A 553 7.19 23.35 16.96
CA ILE A 553 6.44 23.08 15.73
C ILE A 553 4.98 22.90 16.10
N GLU A 554 4.09 23.65 15.45
CA GLU A 554 2.64 23.56 15.67
C GLU A 554 1.93 23.24 14.35
N SER A 555 0.81 22.51 14.42
CA SER A 555 -0.01 22.15 13.26
C SER A 555 -1.30 22.95 13.17
N ASN A 556 -1.83 23.07 11.95
CA ASN A 556 -3.12 23.69 11.68
C ASN A 556 -4.29 22.75 12.05
N ALA A 557 -5.46 23.33 12.26
CA ALA A 557 -6.71 22.58 12.45
C ALA A 557 -6.99 21.61 11.29
N GLY A 558 -7.29 20.36 11.64
CA GLY A 558 -7.48 19.24 10.72
C GLY A 558 -6.21 18.45 10.40
N HIS A 559 -5.07 18.78 11.03
CA HIS A 559 -3.79 18.07 10.88
C HIS A 559 -3.17 17.81 12.26
N ARG A 560 -3.06 16.53 12.65
CA ARG A 560 -2.38 16.12 13.89
C ARG A 560 -0.96 15.64 13.61
N LEU A 561 -0.01 16.17 14.38
CA LEU A 561 1.38 15.72 14.43
C LEU A 561 1.46 14.36 15.12
N ASP A 562 2.41 13.54 14.69
CA ASP A 562 2.66 12.22 15.26
C ASP A 562 4.14 11.99 15.63
N GLU A 563 4.47 10.76 16.03
CA GLU A 563 5.83 10.42 16.43
C GLU A 563 6.85 10.52 15.28
N GLU A 564 6.43 10.42 14.02
CA GLU A 564 7.35 10.62 12.90
C GLU A 564 7.74 12.09 12.76
N ASP A 565 6.77 13.00 12.95
CA ASP A 565 7.05 14.44 13.01
C ASP A 565 8.00 14.78 14.17
N LEU A 566 7.83 14.13 15.33
CA LEU A 566 8.75 14.29 16.46
C LEU A 566 10.17 13.81 16.11
N ARG A 567 10.30 12.62 15.53
CA ARG A 567 11.60 12.07 15.11
C ARG A 567 12.30 12.96 14.09
N LEU A 568 11.56 13.50 13.12
CA LEU A 568 12.10 14.46 12.15
C LEU A 568 12.61 15.72 12.87
N ALA A 569 11.81 16.30 13.77
CA ALA A 569 12.19 17.49 14.52
C ALA A 569 13.43 17.25 15.40
N GLU A 570 13.55 16.07 16.02
CA GLU A 570 14.72 15.65 16.79
C GLU A 570 15.97 15.50 15.91
N ASN A 571 15.84 14.88 14.73
CA ASN A 571 16.96 14.78 13.78
C ASN A 571 17.43 16.16 13.30
N VAL A 572 16.50 17.06 13.00
CA VAL A 572 16.82 18.44 12.61
C VAL A 572 17.49 19.20 13.77
N ALA A 573 17.00 19.02 15.00
CA ALA A 573 17.60 19.59 16.20
C ALA A 573 19.05 19.14 16.37
N VAL A 574 19.34 17.83 16.28
CA VAL A 574 20.71 17.31 16.37
C VAL A 574 21.65 17.96 15.35
N HIS A 575 21.20 18.17 14.12
CA HIS A 575 22.03 18.86 13.13
C HIS A 575 22.23 20.33 13.46
N LEU A 576 21.19 21.03 13.93
CA LEU A 576 21.33 22.40 14.43
C LEU A 576 22.32 22.51 15.60
N GLU A 577 22.31 21.56 16.53
CA GLU A 577 23.25 21.50 17.64
C GLU A 577 24.70 21.35 17.16
N LEU A 578 24.95 20.43 16.22
CA LEU A 578 26.26 20.24 15.61
C LEU A 578 26.76 21.50 14.88
N LEU A 579 25.86 22.19 14.16
CA LEU A 579 26.17 23.44 13.48
C LEU A 579 26.56 24.53 14.47
N MET A 580 25.79 24.69 15.55
CA MET A 580 26.07 25.66 16.61
C MET A 580 27.45 25.40 17.24
N GLU A 581 27.76 24.13 17.54
CA GLU A 581 29.06 23.74 18.10
C GLU A 581 30.20 24.02 17.11
N GLN A 582 30.03 23.69 15.84
CA GLN A 582 31.06 23.93 14.82
C GLN A 582 31.34 25.42 14.61
N VAL A 583 30.31 26.27 14.55
CA VAL A 583 30.47 27.72 14.42
C VAL A 583 31.24 28.28 15.62
N GLU A 584 30.87 27.88 16.83
CA GLU A 584 31.56 28.34 18.05
C GLU A 584 33.02 27.86 18.13
N LEU A 585 33.29 26.60 17.76
CA LEU A 585 34.65 26.06 17.67
C LEU A 585 35.47 26.82 16.63
N THR A 586 34.90 27.11 15.47
CA THR A 586 35.57 27.85 14.40
C THR A 586 35.86 29.28 14.83
N ASP A 587 34.94 29.96 15.52
CA ASP A 587 35.16 31.30 16.06
C ASP A 587 36.24 31.29 17.16
N ARG A 588 36.22 30.32 18.07
CA ARG A 588 37.27 30.15 19.09
C ARG A 588 38.65 29.90 18.48
N LEU A 589 38.74 28.99 17.50
CA LEU A 589 39.98 28.69 16.79
C LEU A 589 40.46 29.91 15.99
N SER A 590 39.55 30.66 15.37
CA SER A 590 39.87 31.89 14.65
C SER A 590 40.43 32.95 15.58
N ARG A 591 39.81 33.17 16.75
CA ARG A 591 40.33 34.08 17.79
C ARG A 591 41.70 33.64 18.27
N GLN A 592 41.90 32.37 18.61
CA GLN A 592 43.20 31.84 19.04
C GLN A 592 44.29 31.95 17.95
N ALA A 593 43.92 31.87 16.68
CA ALA A 593 44.85 31.95 15.57
C ALA A 593 45.13 33.39 15.09
N LEU A 594 44.42 34.40 15.61
CA LEU A 594 44.56 35.81 15.24
C LEU A 594 45.02 36.72 16.39
N THR A 595 45.14 36.20 17.61
CA THR A 595 45.68 36.94 18.76
C THR A 595 47.06 36.45 19.18
N ASP A 596 47.83 37.31 19.85
CA ASP A 596 49.10 36.99 20.49
C ASP A 596 48.84 36.49 21.93
N PRO A 597 49.31 35.30 22.32
CA PRO A 597 48.98 34.69 23.60
C PRO A 597 49.59 35.41 24.82
N LEU A 598 50.65 36.22 24.63
CA LEU A 598 51.28 36.94 25.73
C LEU A 598 50.56 38.26 26.02
N THR A 599 50.26 39.03 24.97
CA THR A 599 49.73 40.40 25.10
C THR A 599 48.22 40.50 24.90
N GLY A 600 47.58 39.47 24.33
CA GLY A 600 46.15 39.50 23.98
C GLY A 600 45.81 40.38 22.77
N LEU A 601 46.79 41.08 22.19
CA LEU A 601 46.62 41.89 20.99
C LEU A 601 46.44 41.04 19.74
N ALA A 602 46.11 41.67 18.61
CA ALA A 602 46.17 41.01 17.31
C ALA A 602 47.60 40.49 17.03
N ASN A 603 47.74 39.34 16.40
CA ASN A 603 49.04 38.81 15.98
C ASN A 603 49.42 39.30 14.57
N ARG A 604 50.62 38.95 14.11
CA ARG A 604 51.11 39.28 12.78
C ARG A 604 50.13 38.93 11.65
N ARG A 605 49.42 37.80 11.74
CA ARG A 605 48.47 37.38 10.70
C ARG A 605 47.28 38.33 10.62
N ALA A 606 46.70 38.68 11.76
CA ALA A 606 45.61 39.65 11.85
C ALA A 606 46.00 41.05 11.34
N LEU A 607 47.24 41.48 11.59
CA LEU A 607 47.79 42.71 11.02
C LEU A 607 47.79 42.69 9.49
N ILE A 608 48.34 41.61 8.89
CA ILE A 608 48.39 41.47 7.43
C ILE A 608 46.98 41.46 6.83
N ASP A 609 46.04 40.73 7.45
CA ASP A 609 44.66 40.66 6.99
C ASP A 609 43.98 42.04 7.01
N ARG A 610 44.20 42.82 8.08
CA ARG A 610 43.69 44.20 8.17
C ARG A 610 44.28 45.11 7.11
N LEU A 611 45.58 45.03 6.84
CA LEU A 611 46.23 45.81 5.78
C LEU A 611 45.75 45.40 4.38
N GLN A 612 45.45 44.11 4.17
CA GLN A 612 44.83 43.64 2.92
C GLN A 612 43.42 44.21 2.75
N GLN A 613 42.63 44.31 3.83
CA GLN A 613 41.32 44.97 3.78
C GLN A 613 41.46 46.46 3.45
N VAL A 614 42.37 47.18 4.13
CA VAL A 614 42.64 48.61 3.89
C VAL A 614 43.05 48.89 2.44
N THR A 615 43.93 48.06 1.89
CA THR A 615 44.43 48.26 0.51
C THR A 615 43.44 47.81 -0.57
N ARG A 616 42.44 46.98 -0.24
CA ARG A 616 41.42 46.50 -1.19
C ARG A 616 40.11 47.27 -1.14
N ASP A 617 39.73 47.79 0.03
CA ASP A 617 38.48 48.54 0.19
C ASP A 617 38.62 49.95 -0.39
N ARG A 618 37.89 50.19 -1.48
CA ARG A 618 37.90 51.50 -2.18
C ARG A 618 37.28 52.63 -1.38
N ARG A 619 36.63 52.35 -0.25
CA ARG A 619 36.05 53.37 0.65
C ARG A 619 37.10 53.98 1.57
N ILE A 620 38.21 53.29 1.81
CA ILE A 620 39.29 53.79 2.68
C ILE A 620 40.25 54.59 1.80
N GLU A 621 40.16 55.92 1.91
CA GLU A 621 40.97 56.83 1.09
C GLU A 621 42.40 56.97 1.63
N THR A 622 42.56 57.01 2.95
CA THR A 622 43.86 57.11 3.61
C THR A 622 43.93 56.25 4.87
N ALA A 623 45.11 55.72 5.15
CA ALA A 623 45.38 54.98 6.39
C ALA A 623 46.85 55.15 6.77
N ALA A 624 47.17 55.00 8.06
CA ALA A 624 48.54 54.99 8.53
C ALA A 624 48.92 53.65 9.16
N VAL A 625 50.16 53.22 8.88
CA VAL A 625 50.78 52.02 9.44
C VAL A 625 51.97 52.46 10.26
N MET A 626 51.98 52.05 11.53
CA MET A 626 53.06 52.34 12.46
C MET A 626 53.73 51.03 12.85
N LEU A 627 55.04 50.93 12.67
CA LEU A 627 55.85 49.88 13.31
C LEU A 627 56.58 50.47 14.50
N ILE A 628 56.55 49.75 15.60
CA ILE A 628 56.97 50.19 16.92
C ILE A 628 57.94 49.15 17.46
N ASP A 629 59.10 49.58 17.91
CA ASP A 629 60.07 48.71 18.56
C ASP A 629 60.68 49.45 19.77
N PHE A 630 61.00 48.70 20.81
CA PHE A 630 61.61 49.21 22.02
C PHE A 630 63.07 49.62 21.83
N ASP A 631 63.47 50.64 22.58
CA ASP A 631 64.87 51.02 22.66
C ASP A 631 65.55 50.29 23.81
N GLY A 632 66.48 49.38 23.49
CA GLY A 632 67.30 48.68 24.48
C GLY A 632 66.64 47.49 25.18
N PHE A 633 65.55 46.94 24.66
CA PHE A 633 64.81 45.83 25.30
C PHE A 633 65.64 44.56 25.53
N LYS A 634 66.57 44.24 24.62
CA LYS A 634 67.52 43.14 24.82
C LYS A 634 68.36 43.32 26.09
N GLN A 635 68.85 44.53 26.35
CA GLN A 635 69.64 44.81 27.56
C GLN A 635 68.78 44.70 28.82
N LEU A 636 67.50 45.07 28.74
CA LEU A 636 66.55 44.88 29.83
C LEU A 636 66.36 43.39 30.15
N ASN A 637 66.12 42.56 29.12
CA ASN A 637 65.99 41.12 29.27
C ASN A 637 67.26 40.47 29.82
N ASP A 638 68.44 40.89 29.33
CA ASP A 638 69.73 40.37 29.80
C ASP A 638 69.98 40.72 31.29
N GLN A 639 69.46 41.85 31.77
CA GLN A 639 69.64 42.32 33.15
C GLN A 639 68.58 41.79 34.13
N ARG A 640 67.34 41.57 33.68
CA ARG A 640 66.17 41.32 34.54
C ARG A 640 65.45 40.00 34.25
N GLY A 641 65.85 39.29 33.20
CA GLY A 641 65.26 38.03 32.78
C GLY A 641 64.02 38.20 31.90
N HIS A 642 63.69 37.15 31.15
CA HIS A 642 62.61 37.15 30.18
C HIS A 642 61.21 37.34 30.80
N LEU A 643 60.95 36.84 32.01
CA LEU A 643 59.66 37.04 32.69
C LEU A 643 59.37 38.52 32.98
N PHE A 644 60.41 39.28 33.34
CA PHE A 644 60.29 40.73 33.51
C PHE A 644 60.01 41.42 32.17
N GLY A 645 60.68 40.97 31.09
CA GLY A 645 60.41 41.42 29.72
C GLY A 645 58.97 41.15 29.29
N ASP A 646 58.43 39.98 29.59
CA ASP A 646 57.05 39.59 29.27
C ASP A 646 56.02 40.51 29.96
N ALA A 647 56.24 40.85 31.24
CA ALA A 647 55.42 41.81 31.97
C ALA A 647 55.51 43.23 31.37
N VAL A 648 56.68 43.62 30.86
CA VAL A 648 56.88 44.89 30.16
C VAL A 648 56.08 44.92 28.85
N LEU A 649 56.11 43.84 28.08
CA LEU A 649 55.35 43.73 26.83
C LEU A 649 53.84 43.82 27.08
N GLN A 650 53.33 43.18 28.14
CA GLN A 650 51.92 43.25 28.51
C GLN A 650 51.48 44.66 28.90
N GLN A 651 52.24 45.36 29.75
CA GLN A 651 51.89 46.73 30.17
C GLN A 651 51.99 47.73 29.03
N VAL A 652 52.97 47.57 28.12
CA VAL A 652 53.06 48.43 26.94
C VAL A 652 51.92 48.13 25.96
N ALA A 653 51.54 46.87 25.77
CA ALA A 653 50.36 46.51 24.99
C ALA A 653 49.10 47.23 25.49
N ASP A 654 48.84 47.19 26.80
CA ASP A 654 47.71 47.88 27.42
C ASP A 654 47.76 49.40 27.18
N ARG A 655 48.94 50.01 27.30
CA ARG A 655 49.12 51.45 27.04
C ARG A 655 48.85 51.80 25.58
N LEU A 656 49.32 50.99 24.64
CA LEU A 656 49.06 51.22 23.23
C LEU A 656 47.56 51.21 22.95
N VAL A 657 46.83 50.20 23.47
CA VAL A 657 45.38 50.07 23.32
C VAL A 657 44.63 51.26 23.96
N GLN A 658 45.01 51.69 25.17
CA GLN A 658 44.38 52.82 25.86
C GLN A 658 44.57 54.16 25.12
N HIS A 659 45.57 54.27 24.26
CA HIS A 659 45.89 55.48 23.51
C HIS A 659 45.52 55.40 22.02
N THR A 660 44.82 54.35 21.60
CA THR A 660 44.20 54.18 20.28
C THR A 660 42.67 54.20 20.36
N ARG A 661 41.99 54.45 19.24
CA ARG A 661 40.52 54.40 19.13
C ARG A 661 40.06 52.94 19.03
N PRO A 662 38.78 52.62 19.35
CA PRO A 662 38.24 51.27 19.20
C PRO A 662 38.33 50.67 17.78
N ASP A 663 38.33 51.52 16.74
CA ASP A 663 38.43 51.11 15.34
C ASP A 663 39.87 50.93 14.83
N ASP A 664 40.86 51.34 15.63
CA ASP A 664 42.28 51.17 15.34
C ASP A 664 42.72 49.74 15.68
N LEU A 665 43.61 49.17 14.87
CA LEU A 665 44.18 47.86 15.17
C LEU A 665 45.53 48.02 15.87
N VAL A 666 45.69 47.45 17.06
CA VAL A 666 46.99 47.26 17.71
C VAL A 666 47.37 45.78 17.65
N ALA A 667 48.56 45.48 17.15
CA ALA A 667 49.05 44.12 16.95
C ALA A 667 50.48 43.94 17.49
N ARG A 668 50.81 42.74 17.95
CA ARG A 668 52.20 42.32 18.16
C ARG A 668 52.74 41.73 16.86
N TYR A 669 53.73 42.39 16.28
CA TYR A 669 54.26 42.04 14.95
C TYR A 669 55.25 40.88 15.04
N ALA A 670 56.27 40.97 15.91
CA ALA A 670 57.23 39.90 16.18
C ALA A 670 58.03 40.22 17.45
N GLY A 671 58.25 39.26 18.35
CA GLY A 671 59.13 39.47 19.51
C GLY A 671 58.72 40.67 20.36
N ASP A 672 59.51 41.74 20.35
CA ASP A 672 59.28 43.02 21.02
C ASP A 672 58.70 44.11 20.09
N GLU A 673 58.41 43.80 18.84
CA GLU A 673 57.84 44.73 17.87
C GLU A 673 56.30 44.72 17.91
N PHE A 674 55.72 45.93 17.89
CA PHE A 674 54.29 46.17 17.77
C PHE A 674 53.98 46.90 16.46
N ALA A 675 52.72 46.80 16.04
CA ALA A 675 52.19 47.51 14.89
C ALA A 675 50.86 48.17 15.24
N VAL A 676 50.61 49.35 14.69
CA VAL A 676 49.32 50.03 14.78
C VAL A 676 48.84 50.41 13.38
N VAL A 677 47.57 50.11 13.09
CA VAL A 677 46.90 50.52 11.86
C VAL A 677 45.72 51.40 12.21
N VAL A 678 45.74 52.63 11.70
CA VAL A 678 44.68 53.62 11.85
C VAL A 678 44.13 54.00 10.48
N VAL A 679 42.81 54.08 10.35
CA VAL A 679 42.12 54.35 9.07
C VAL A 679 41.49 55.73 9.08
N ASP A 680 41.25 56.30 7.90
CA ASP A 680 40.62 57.61 7.69
C ASP A 680 41.39 58.77 8.35
N VAL A 681 42.72 58.65 8.42
CA VAL A 681 43.62 59.69 8.95
C VAL A 681 44.56 60.20 7.87
N GLY A 682 44.86 61.50 7.91
CA GLY A 682 45.92 62.12 7.11
C GLY A 682 47.28 62.10 7.84
N LEU A 683 48.34 62.57 7.16
CA LEU A 683 49.70 62.57 7.70
C LEU A 683 49.82 63.28 9.06
N SER A 684 49.23 64.46 9.23
CA SER A 684 49.32 65.24 10.48
C SER A 684 48.70 64.50 11.66
N GLU A 685 47.52 63.91 11.47
CA GLU A 685 46.82 63.16 12.51
C GLU A 685 47.57 61.86 12.84
N ALA A 686 48.10 61.17 11.83
CA ALA A 686 48.91 59.99 12.03
C ALA A 686 50.18 60.27 12.85
N VAL A 687 50.84 61.41 12.61
CA VAL A 687 51.99 61.88 13.41
C VAL A 687 51.57 62.19 14.85
N GLU A 688 50.42 62.81 15.06
CA GLU A 688 49.90 63.07 16.41
C GLU A 688 49.61 61.78 17.18
N VAL A 689 49.02 60.79 16.52
CA VAL A 689 48.80 59.45 17.11
C VAL A 689 50.14 58.79 17.46
N ALA A 690 51.11 58.80 16.55
CA ALA A 690 52.44 58.24 16.81
C ALA A 690 53.14 58.94 18.00
N GLU A 691 53.14 60.28 18.06
CA GLU A 691 53.69 61.01 19.19
C GLU A 691 52.95 60.75 20.51
N ARG A 692 51.63 60.57 20.45
CA ARG A 692 50.82 60.21 21.63
C ARG A 692 51.26 58.85 22.17
N LEU A 693 51.39 57.84 21.32
CA LEU A 693 51.85 56.50 21.70
C LEU A 693 53.27 56.53 22.27
N ARG A 694 54.19 57.21 21.59
CA ARG A 694 55.58 57.37 22.05
C ARG A 694 55.67 58.02 23.43
N ARG A 695 54.93 59.11 23.65
CA ARG A 695 54.91 59.82 24.93
C ARG A 695 54.24 59.01 26.02
N ALA A 696 53.20 58.26 25.72
CA ALA A 696 52.53 57.39 26.69
C ALA A 696 53.50 56.35 27.26
N VAL A 697 54.29 55.70 26.40
CA VAL A 697 55.29 54.74 26.85
C VAL A 697 56.44 55.41 27.60
N ALA A 698 56.93 56.56 27.13
CA ALA A 698 58.09 57.24 27.72
C ALA A 698 57.81 57.96 29.06
N ARG A 699 56.56 58.34 29.34
CA ARG A 699 56.20 59.14 30.53
C ARG A 699 56.03 58.33 31.79
N GLU A 700 55.55 57.10 31.68
CA GLU A 700 55.20 56.27 32.82
C GLU A 700 56.16 55.07 32.91
N PRO A 701 56.84 54.84 34.04
CA PRO A 701 57.65 53.64 34.20
C PRO A 701 56.76 52.39 34.15
N VAL A 702 57.27 51.30 33.61
CA VAL A 702 56.65 49.98 33.81
C VAL A 702 57.07 49.46 35.17
N VAL A 703 56.11 49.00 35.97
CA VAL A 703 56.34 48.51 37.34
C VAL A 703 56.04 47.01 37.38
N HIS A 704 57.02 46.21 37.79
CA HIS A 704 56.86 44.78 38.02
C HIS A 704 57.72 44.35 39.21
N GLU A 705 57.15 43.58 40.15
CA GLU A 705 57.82 43.14 41.40
C GLU A 705 58.57 44.28 42.13
N ASP A 706 57.89 45.42 42.34
CA ASP A 706 58.41 46.64 42.99
C ASP A 706 59.61 47.32 42.29
N VAL A 707 59.94 46.92 41.06
CA VAL A 707 60.97 47.56 40.23
C VAL A 707 60.30 48.40 39.14
N ALA A 708 60.61 49.70 39.13
CA ALA A 708 60.19 50.64 38.11
C ALA A 708 61.28 50.83 37.04
N VAL A 709 60.94 50.61 35.77
CA VAL A 709 61.85 50.80 34.62
C VAL A 709 61.26 51.82 33.67
N ASN A 710 62.07 52.81 33.29
CA ASN A 710 61.77 53.71 32.19
C ASN A 710 62.29 53.09 30.89
N LEU A 711 61.45 53.06 29.88
CA LEU A 711 61.77 52.58 28.55
C LEU A 711 61.15 53.52 27.52
N THR A 712 61.73 53.53 26.34
CA THR A 712 61.25 54.32 25.21
C THR A 712 61.04 53.43 24.00
N ILE A 713 60.24 53.92 23.07
CA ILE A 713 59.95 53.24 21.81
C ILE A 713 60.33 54.14 20.63
N SER A 714 60.76 53.50 19.55
CA SER A 714 61.00 54.12 18.25
C SER A 714 59.87 53.73 17.31
N ILE A 715 59.29 54.70 16.62
CA ILE A 715 58.13 54.48 15.75
C ILE A 715 58.45 54.87 14.31
N GLY A 716 58.25 53.93 13.38
CA GLY A 716 58.26 54.19 11.95
C GLY A 716 56.86 54.33 11.38
N LEU A 717 56.60 55.41 10.65
CA LEU A 717 55.29 55.77 10.13
C LEU A 717 55.25 55.67 8.60
N ALA A 718 54.26 54.96 8.06
CA ALA A 718 53.92 54.91 6.64
C ALA A 718 52.46 55.34 6.42
N ILE A 719 52.16 55.90 5.25
CA ILE A 719 50.82 56.40 4.89
C ILE A 719 50.41 55.69 3.60
N TYR A 720 49.25 55.05 3.61
CA TYR A 720 48.58 54.56 2.43
C TYR A 720 47.73 55.67 1.81
N PRO A 721 47.74 55.85 0.48
CA PRO A 721 48.53 55.11 -0.52
C PRO A 721 49.90 55.72 -0.84
N ASP A 722 50.29 56.83 -0.19
CA ASP A 722 51.44 57.66 -0.56
C ASP A 722 52.80 56.94 -0.47
N HIS A 723 52.99 56.11 0.55
CA HIS A 723 54.23 55.41 0.83
C HIS A 723 54.22 53.94 0.37
N GLY A 724 53.08 53.41 -0.06
CA GLY A 724 52.93 52.03 -0.51
C GLY A 724 51.49 51.67 -0.86
N LYS A 725 51.29 50.72 -1.78
CA LYS A 725 49.95 50.26 -2.22
C LYS A 725 49.61 48.84 -1.81
N THR A 726 50.59 48.11 -1.27
CA THR A 726 50.42 46.75 -0.78
C THR A 726 50.78 46.68 0.71
N PRO A 727 50.26 45.69 1.45
CA PRO A 727 50.66 45.48 2.85
C PRO A 727 52.18 45.36 3.03
N ASP A 728 52.84 44.61 2.15
CA ASP A 728 54.30 44.40 2.22
C ASP A 728 55.07 45.69 1.98
N ASP A 729 54.63 46.54 1.04
CA ASP A 729 55.25 47.84 0.80
C ASP A 729 55.15 48.75 2.04
N LEU A 730 53.95 48.84 2.63
CA LEU A 730 53.67 49.68 3.79
C LEU A 730 54.46 49.25 5.02
N ILE A 731 54.50 47.94 5.29
CA ILE A 731 55.29 47.37 6.39
C ILE A 731 56.79 47.63 6.17
N ARG A 732 57.30 47.37 4.96
CA ARG A 732 58.71 47.56 4.65
C ARG A 732 59.15 49.02 4.83
N VAL A 733 58.39 49.99 4.32
CA VAL A 733 58.77 51.41 4.44
C VAL A 733 58.57 51.95 5.85
N ALA A 734 57.61 51.42 6.61
CA ALA A 734 57.46 51.71 8.04
C ALA A 734 58.65 51.16 8.84
N ASP A 735 59.13 49.96 8.52
CA ASP A 735 60.27 49.32 9.19
C ASP A 735 61.57 50.10 8.95
N GLU A 736 61.82 50.48 7.70
CA GLU A 736 62.95 51.34 7.34
C GLU A 736 62.90 52.69 8.09
N ALA A 737 61.71 53.25 8.30
CA ALA A 737 61.51 54.47 9.07
C ALA A 737 61.78 54.25 10.56
N MET A 738 61.24 53.18 11.14
CA MET A 738 61.47 52.79 12.54
C MET A 738 62.97 52.62 12.84
N TYR A 739 63.69 51.98 11.92
CA TYR A 739 65.13 51.82 12.02
C TYR A 739 65.89 53.17 11.97
N ARG A 740 65.42 54.15 11.18
CA ARG A 740 65.95 55.53 11.20
C ARG A 740 65.72 56.20 12.54
N ALA A 741 64.52 56.07 13.13
CA ALA A 741 64.23 56.59 14.46
C ALA A 741 65.18 56.01 15.52
N LYS A 742 65.44 54.69 15.48
CA LYS A 742 66.43 54.04 16.37
C LYS A 742 67.84 54.60 16.19
N ARG A 743 68.29 54.79 14.94
CA ARG A 743 69.62 55.36 14.65
C ARG A 743 69.80 56.81 15.10
N ARG A 744 68.71 57.57 15.24
CA ARG A 744 68.72 58.96 15.75
C ARG A 744 68.82 59.06 17.28
N GLY A 745 69.03 57.93 17.98
CA GLY A 745 69.17 57.87 19.43
C GLY A 745 67.94 57.33 20.17
N GLY A 746 66.99 56.75 19.43
CA GLY A 746 65.76 56.19 20.00
C GLY A 746 64.74 57.26 20.39
N ASN A 747 63.66 56.84 21.05
CA ASN A 747 62.60 57.68 21.60
C ASN A 747 62.08 58.76 20.64
N SER A 748 61.94 58.39 19.37
CA SER A 748 61.56 59.30 18.29
C SER A 748 60.63 58.62 17.29
N ILE A 749 59.98 59.45 16.47
CA ILE A 749 59.22 59.00 15.31
C ILE A 749 60.01 59.34 14.04
N ALA A 750 59.84 58.54 13.00
CA ALA A 750 60.37 58.86 11.67
C ALA A 750 59.33 58.49 10.60
N LEU A 751 59.22 59.34 9.58
CA LEU A 751 58.32 59.13 8.46
C LEU A 751 59.02 58.36 7.32
N ALA A 752 58.27 57.51 6.62
CA ALA A 752 58.70 56.93 5.36
C ALA A 752 59.06 58.05 4.35
N GLY A 753 60.22 57.93 3.69
CA GLY A 753 60.67 58.91 2.69
C GLY A 753 61.39 60.17 3.21
N GLU A 754 61.52 60.37 4.53
CA GLU A 754 62.35 61.46 5.08
C GLU A 754 63.86 61.23 4.81
N PRO A 755 64.61 62.22 4.29
CA PRO A 755 66.07 62.14 4.20
C PRO A 755 66.71 62.07 5.59
N GLY A 756 67.77 61.26 5.68
CA GLY A 756 68.44 60.84 6.92
C GLY A 756 69.01 61.96 7.75
#